data_AF-A0A099LRS8-F1
#
_entry.id   AF-A0A099LRS8-F1
#
_cell.length_a   1.000
_cell.length_b   1.000
_cell.length_c   1.000
_cell.angle_alpha   90.00
_cell.angle_beta   90.00
_cell.angle_gamma   90.00
#
_symmetry.space_group_name_H-M   'P 1'
#
loop_
_entity.id
_entity.type
_entity.pdbx_description
1 polymer ?
#
loop_
_entity_poly.entity_id
_entity_poly.type
_entity_poly.pdbx_seq_one_letter_code
_entity_poly.pdbx_strand_id
1 'polypeptide(L)'
;MKKVSLLAASVAIALTGCGGSDSGSGSNETVAPGGIVVTGFDGYFNQAVVFLDQNNNGKLDIGTDTLFGLTDEQGRKEIPAGTQGVLALQTLTPGGAVQTALTNHDAATYAGKYTIDMDHPTQAMAHEVVLRTLPGETIISPLTDLVVVQAGANPTEEKIEQAKAEVNKALGITGDVAFTDVIAAKNHALHKTAQILTESKVKAGENYTAENSLKIAQEANDIVSKPENQDKLDQPNFKPTVEVTESGDVQVTVNNKLTVNKSVADSISAQLSTPRTSHSLDLTLDLAADQEALFSDADNNDIALDVKVIDPIDNQEVSGLIITANNGGSLTIKGELTPVRVSYILKITGVDIDANKNAVGNVSTTFTLAVETPNSAPTIVPKIADDLQAWIGSIALTQGVAVTDEQYRIDNLFADADGDELDINATSTIPELELSVITVGGTKELKIAGTPTKTYAAGETITISAFDGVERISKSFVLQQVDAKPIASFEVNTNTLANLQSEITSQLGELKVNDALPTVQLSVTLHEIFKAVNAHGPVEYFAGMKGENQDHNTSVAGIKVAVDNMGVLTISGTPLEASTNGEFYIAAGIHPDAEDRVVSEMTRIALPEVKAADTTLPPVSLGFTKEHFNNQQWVMGSFADRDGEIGYASLMNNNGSFEWCWGDQENEFGEQTFKSNISDTYINGSPDPISTLRKLDTITGYLQSSNKDCWPITLNNDGTLTAHHNDMGVETNWNYEMLYQNIRDGHYQIIVKVNNQELFWIDSATTPLDQTLAVNTQIAEGKVEYYMSVESDGQHHEELDGPKLSYSYGKREYQANNQYQDNSILPEGFDTPGTWQSVKDMKGLERVELEEEREDQKTRVRYIHRDFGDFYIGITWSKEVNGQESPAQYSLFSHNQEAMDKLVKAMPLMQN
;
A
#
# COMPACT_ATOMS: atom_id res chain seq x y z
N MET A 1 -23.36 18.79 7.35
CA MET A 1 -23.38 17.34 7.04
C MET A 1 -22.06 17.02 6.37
N LYS A 2 -21.06 16.69 7.20
CA LYS A 2 -19.67 16.50 6.80
C LYS A 2 -19.42 15.00 6.64
N LYS A 3 -18.79 14.64 5.52
CA LYS A 3 -18.26 13.31 5.24
C LYS A 3 -17.02 13.11 6.11
N VAL A 4 -16.99 12.06 6.90
CA VAL A 4 -15.83 11.66 7.69
C VAL A 4 -15.23 10.44 7.00
N SER A 5 -14.02 10.61 6.49
CA SER A 5 -13.17 9.56 5.93
C SER A 5 -12.56 8.79 7.09
N LEU A 6 -12.76 7.46 7.14
CA LEU A 6 -12.04 6.59 8.06
C LEU A 6 -10.58 6.49 7.58
N LEU A 7 -9.65 6.96 8.41
CA LEU A 7 -8.26 6.54 8.39
C LEU A 7 -8.06 5.48 9.47
N ALA A 8 -7.26 4.48 9.11
CA ALA A 8 -6.87 3.34 9.92
C ALA A 8 -6.36 3.76 11.31
N ALA A 9 -7.11 3.40 12.35
CA ALA A 9 -6.63 3.42 13.72
C ALA A 9 -5.84 2.15 13.99
N SER A 10 -4.53 2.29 14.16
CA SER A 10 -3.66 1.29 14.75
C SER A 10 -4.05 1.13 16.21
N VAL A 11 -4.79 0.06 16.53
CA VAL A 11 -5.20 -0.23 17.90
C VAL A 11 -4.38 -1.41 18.41
N ALA A 12 -3.30 -1.09 19.13
CA ALA A 12 -2.72 -2.01 20.10
C ALA A 12 -3.67 -2.11 21.31
N ILE A 13 -4.58 -3.08 21.31
CA ILE A 13 -5.32 -3.47 22.54
C ILE A 13 -4.51 -4.55 23.24
N ALA A 14 -3.97 -4.17 24.39
CA ALA A 14 -3.52 -5.08 25.41
C ALA A 14 -4.69 -5.97 25.87
N LEU A 15 -4.51 -7.29 25.74
CA LEU A 15 -5.37 -8.31 26.33
C LEU A 15 -5.39 -8.17 27.86
N THR A 16 -6.48 -7.63 28.42
CA THR A 16 -6.86 -7.86 29.81
C THR A 16 -8.39 -7.89 29.98
N GLY A 17 -8.87 -8.94 30.65
CA GLY A 17 -10.28 -9.16 31.06
C GLY A 17 -10.70 -10.61 30.86
N CYS A 18 -10.31 -11.59 31.70
CA CYS A 18 -10.68 -11.86 33.11
C CYS A 18 -12.11 -12.40 33.32
N GLY A 19 -12.19 -13.69 33.71
CA GLY A 19 -13.33 -14.39 34.35
C GLY A 19 -13.68 -15.71 33.64
N GLY A 20 -13.50 -16.94 34.15
CA GLY A 20 -13.14 -17.48 35.45
C GLY A 20 -14.03 -18.71 35.77
N SER A 21 -13.41 -19.85 36.14
CA SER A 21 -13.97 -21.16 36.59
C SER A 21 -14.72 -22.01 35.54
N ASP A 22 -14.56 -23.32 35.36
CA ASP A 22 -14.01 -24.40 36.19
C ASP A 22 -13.50 -25.59 35.33
N SER A 23 -12.47 -26.28 35.85
CA SER A 23 -11.93 -27.63 35.57
C SER A 23 -12.27 -28.42 34.28
N GLY A 24 -11.23 -28.78 33.51
CA GLY A 24 -11.26 -29.92 32.59
C GLY A 24 -10.00 -30.04 31.71
N SER A 25 -9.18 -31.07 31.94
CA SER A 25 -7.92 -31.32 31.24
C SER A 25 -8.09 -31.68 29.76
N GLY A 26 -7.45 -30.93 28.86
CA GLY A 26 -7.27 -31.26 27.44
C GLY A 26 -6.01 -30.57 26.92
N SER A 27 -5.20 -31.29 26.16
CA SER A 27 -3.86 -30.95 25.70
C SER A 27 -3.74 -29.60 24.97
N ASN A 28 -2.86 -28.73 25.46
CA ASN A 28 -2.39 -27.53 24.76
C ASN A 28 -1.55 -27.95 23.53
N GLU A 29 -2.10 -27.79 22.33
CA GLU A 29 -1.27 -27.49 21.16
C GLU A 29 -0.90 -26.00 21.22
N THR A 30 0.40 -25.74 21.20
CA THR A 30 0.98 -24.40 21.24
C THR A 30 0.78 -23.70 19.90
N VAL A 31 -0.09 -22.69 19.87
CA VAL A 31 -0.29 -21.76 18.74
C VAL A 31 1.02 -21.01 18.46
N ALA A 32 1.46 -20.96 17.21
CA ALA A 32 2.62 -20.17 16.81
C ALA A 32 2.30 -18.66 16.94
N PRO A 33 3.24 -17.78 17.37
CA PRO A 33 2.94 -16.36 17.49
C PRO A 33 2.71 -15.75 16.09
N GLY A 34 1.46 -15.37 15.78
CA GLY A 34 1.13 -14.54 14.62
C GLY A 34 0.27 -15.16 13.50
N GLY A 35 -0.44 -16.27 13.70
CA GLY A 35 -1.50 -16.72 12.77
C GLY A 35 -2.88 -16.10 13.07
N ILE A 36 -3.75 -16.00 12.06
CA ILE A 36 -5.20 -15.74 12.25
C ILE A 36 -5.97 -17.04 12.06
N VAL A 37 -7.03 -17.24 12.84
CA VAL A 37 -7.87 -18.45 12.76
C VAL A 37 -9.13 -18.13 11.97
N VAL A 38 -9.29 -18.78 10.82
CA VAL A 38 -10.52 -18.75 10.02
C VAL A 38 -11.44 -19.86 10.51
N THR A 39 -12.74 -19.59 10.60
CA THR A 39 -13.75 -20.58 10.96
C THR A 39 -14.82 -20.69 9.87
N GLY A 40 -15.03 -21.91 9.39
CA GLY A 40 -15.95 -22.24 8.30
C GLY A 40 -17.10 -23.12 8.77
N PHE A 41 -18.35 -22.71 8.53
CA PHE A 41 -19.51 -23.51 8.98
C PHE A 41 -20.83 -23.20 8.25
N ASP A 42 -21.69 -24.22 8.21
CA ASP A 42 -23.15 -24.10 8.29
C ASP A 42 -23.72 -25.02 9.39
N GLY A 43 -23.11 -26.19 9.62
CA GLY A 43 -22.51 -26.66 10.86
C GLY A 43 -20.99 -26.67 10.70
N TYR A 44 -20.20 -26.86 11.77
CA TYR A 44 -18.73 -26.81 11.63
C TYR A 44 -18.27 -27.76 10.52
N PHE A 45 -17.55 -27.24 9.52
CA PHE A 45 -17.08 -28.06 8.41
C PHE A 45 -15.72 -28.66 8.75
N ASN A 46 -15.65 -29.96 8.99
CA ASN A 46 -14.41 -30.69 9.15
C ASN A 46 -13.86 -31.09 7.78
N GLN A 47 -12.56 -30.91 7.53
CA GLN A 47 -11.90 -31.23 6.26
C GLN A 47 -12.47 -30.48 5.03
N ALA A 48 -12.83 -29.21 5.18
CA ALA A 48 -13.05 -28.32 4.05
C ALA A 48 -11.77 -27.54 3.72
N VAL A 49 -11.57 -27.19 2.44
CA VAL A 49 -10.36 -26.54 1.96
C VAL A 49 -10.49 -25.04 2.09
N VAL A 50 -9.62 -24.41 2.89
CA VAL A 50 -9.52 -22.95 2.97
C VAL A 50 -8.51 -22.45 1.95
N PHE A 51 -8.89 -21.44 1.18
CA PHE A 51 -8.05 -20.84 0.15
C PHE A 51 -8.28 -19.34 0.00
N LEU A 52 -7.32 -18.66 -0.60
CA LEU A 52 -7.44 -17.28 -1.06
C LEU A 52 -7.89 -17.29 -2.53
N ASP A 53 -9.10 -16.81 -2.78
CA ASP A 53 -9.67 -16.65 -4.13
C ASP A 53 -9.03 -15.40 -4.77
N GLN A 54 -7.95 -15.60 -5.52
CA GLN A 54 -7.09 -14.50 -5.99
C GLN A 54 -7.77 -13.65 -7.08
N ASN A 55 -8.64 -14.26 -7.88
CA ASN A 55 -9.34 -13.59 -8.98
C ASN A 55 -10.78 -13.20 -8.63
N ASN A 56 -11.25 -13.55 -7.42
CA ASN A 56 -12.56 -13.25 -6.87
C ASN A 56 -13.71 -13.79 -7.75
N ASN A 57 -13.52 -14.98 -8.34
CA ASN A 57 -14.50 -15.61 -9.23
C ASN A 57 -15.44 -16.58 -8.49
N GLY A 58 -15.20 -16.85 -7.19
CA GLY A 58 -16.00 -17.75 -6.37
C GLY A 58 -15.84 -19.23 -6.72
N LYS A 59 -14.69 -19.61 -7.29
CA LYS A 59 -14.30 -20.99 -7.61
C LYS A 59 -12.89 -21.22 -7.08
N LEU A 60 -12.57 -22.47 -6.80
CA LEU A 60 -11.21 -22.87 -6.47
C LEU A 60 -10.42 -23.15 -7.76
N ASP A 61 -9.46 -22.30 -8.08
CA ASP A 61 -8.58 -22.43 -9.23
C ASP A 61 -7.21 -22.99 -8.81
N ILE A 62 -7.07 -24.32 -8.89
CA ILE A 62 -5.84 -25.03 -8.50
C ILE A 62 -4.66 -24.60 -9.37
N GLY A 63 -3.57 -24.18 -8.73
CA GLY A 63 -2.35 -23.68 -9.37
C GLY A 63 -2.29 -22.16 -9.48
N THR A 64 -3.40 -21.45 -9.25
CA THR A 64 -3.40 -19.98 -9.11
C THR A 64 -3.76 -19.56 -7.70
N ASP A 65 -4.82 -20.12 -7.12
CA ASP A 65 -5.24 -19.78 -5.77
C ASP A 65 -4.27 -20.28 -4.71
N THR A 66 -4.20 -19.57 -3.60
CA THR A 66 -3.37 -19.98 -2.47
C THR A 66 -4.15 -20.93 -1.57
N LEU A 67 -3.77 -22.21 -1.56
CA LEU A 67 -4.34 -23.23 -0.68
C LEU A 67 -3.72 -23.13 0.72
N PHE A 68 -4.55 -22.93 1.75
CA PHE A 68 -4.11 -22.96 3.14
C PHE A 68 -4.26 -24.35 3.78
N GLY A 69 -5.12 -25.20 3.22
CA GLY A 69 -5.32 -26.58 3.63
C GLY A 69 -6.68 -26.83 4.29
N LEU A 70 -6.79 -27.95 5.02
CA LEU A 70 -8.06 -28.46 5.54
C LEU A 70 -8.42 -27.90 6.92
N THR A 71 -9.71 -27.63 7.15
CA THR A 71 -10.28 -27.28 8.46
C THR A 71 -10.33 -28.47 9.42
N ASP A 72 -10.34 -28.19 10.73
CA ASP A 72 -10.51 -29.17 11.81
C ASP A 72 -11.99 -29.44 12.18
N GLU A 73 -12.23 -30.25 13.22
CA GLU A 73 -13.58 -30.59 13.73
C GLU A 73 -14.37 -29.39 14.28
N GLN A 74 -13.72 -28.25 14.55
CA GLN A 74 -14.38 -27.00 14.91
C GLN A 74 -14.50 -26.06 13.71
N GLY A 75 -14.29 -26.56 12.49
CA GLY A 75 -14.33 -25.77 11.27
C GLY A 75 -13.17 -24.79 11.14
N ARG A 76 -12.09 -24.95 11.91
CA ARG A 76 -11.03 -23.94 12.02
C ARG A 76 -9.85 -24.26 11.14
N LYS A 77 -9.20 -23.21 10.66
CA LYS A 77 -7.89 -23.27 10.02
C LYS A 77 -7.06 -22.04 10.36
N GLU A 78 -5.86 -22.27 10.88
CA GLU A 78 -4.87 -21.20 11.04
C GLU A 78 -4.25 -20.86 9.67
N ILE A 79 -4.19 -19.57 9.37
CA ILE A 79 -3.57 -19.00 8.17
C ILE A 79 -2.60 -17.86 8.55
N PRO A 80 -1.65 -17.49 7.68
CA PRO A 80 -0.68 -16.43 7.98
C PRO A 80 -1.34 -15.08 8.31
N ALA A 81 -0.84 -14.35 9.32
CA ALA A 81 -1.30 -12.98 9.57
C ALA A 81 -1.00 -12.05 8.39
N GLY A 82 -1.87 -11.04 8.23
CA GLY A 82 -1.76 -10.08 7.15
C GLY A 82 -2.22 -10.62 5.79
N THR A 83 -2.83 -11.81 5.73
CA THR A 83 -3.50 -12.30 4.53
C THR A 83 -4.56 -11.28 4.07
N GLN A 84 -4.41 -10.77 2.84
CA GLN A 84 -5.30 -9.80 2.22
C GLN A 84 -6.07 -10.44 1.07
N GLY A 85 -7.35 -10.12 0.92
CA GLY A 85 -8.21 -10.59 -0.18
C GLY A 85 -9.39 -11.44 0.30
N VAL A 86 -10.14 -12.01 -0.65
CA VAL A 86 -11.35 -12.79 -0.38
C VAL A 86 -10.96 -14.20 0.04
N LEU A 87 -11.21 -14.52 1.30
CA LEU A 87 -11.06 -15.88 1.80
C LEU A 87 -12.29 -16.71 1.43
N ALA A 88 -12.02 -17.95 1.04
CA ALA A 88 -13.01 -18.90 0.60
C ALA A 88 -12.78 -20.27 1.22
N LEU A 89 -13.86 -21.04 1.30
CA LEU A 89 -13.90 -22.41 1.77
C LEU A 89 -14.60 -23.26 0.71
N GLN A 90 -13.96 -24.34 0.30
CA GLN A 90 -14.50 -25.34 -0.63
C GLN A 90 -14.80 -26.63 0.14
N THR A 91 -16.07 -27.07 0.12
CA THR A 91 -16.42 -28.41 0.61
C THR A 91 -16.07 -29.48 -0.42
N LEU A 92 -15.73 -30.66 0.06
CA LEU A 92 -15.30 -31.81 -0.74
C LEU A 92 -16.25 -32.98 -0.57
N THR A 93 -16.54 -33.70 -1.64
CA THR A 93 -17.34 -34.93 -1.61
C THR A 93 -16.53 -36.13 -2.10
N PRO A 94 -16.79 -37.35 -1.60
CA PRO A 94 -16.11 -38.54 -2.09
C PRO A 94 -16.34 -38.75 -3.59
N GLY A 95 -15.27 -38.63 -4.38
CA GLY A 95 -15.29 -38.71 -5.84
C GLY A 95 -15.84 -37.46 -6.54
N GLY A 96 -15.92 -36.34 -5.82
CA GLY A 96 -16.26 -35.04 -6.40
C GLY A 96 -15.19 -34.54 -7.37
N ALA A 97 -15.56 -33.62 -8.26
CA ALA A 97 -14.65 -33.11 -9.29
C ALA A 97 -13.51 -32.31 -8.67
N VAL A 98 -13.81 -31.48 -7.65
CA VAL A 98 -12.80 -30.67 -6.97
C VAL A 98 -11.91 -31.54 -6.07
N GLN A 99 -12.50 -32.51 -5.35
CA GLN A 99 -11.74 -33.49 -4.56
C GLN A 99 -10.76 -34.30 -5.44
N THR A 100 -11.19 -34.72 -6.64
CA THR A 100 -10.34 -35.42 -7.61
C THR A 100 -9.19 -34.52 -8.08
N ALA A 101 -9.50 -33.27 -8.45
CA ALA A 101 -8.50 -32.32 -8.93
C ALA A 101 -7.46 -32.00 -7.86
N LEU A 102 -7.87 -31.81 -6.60
CA LEU A 102 -6.97 -31.60 -5.45
C LEU A 102 -6.09 -32.81 -5.15
N THR A 103 -6.64 -34.02 -5.27
CA THR A 103 -5.86 -35.26 -5.08
C THR A 103 -4.78 -35.41 -6.16
N ASN A 104 -5.09 -35.05 -7.41
CA ASN A 104 -4.10 -35.05 -8.49
C ASN A 104 -3.01 -33.99 -8.29
N HIS A 105 -3.35 -32.88 -7.63
CA HIS A 105 -2.40 -31.81 -7.32
C HIS A 105 -1.49 -32.16 -6.13
N ASP A 106 -2.07 -32.62 -5.03
CA ASP A 106 -1.36 -33.05 -3.83
C ASP A 106 -2.07 -34.22 -3.16
N ALA A 107 -1.72 -35.43 -3.61
CA ALA A 107 -2.27 -36.67 -3.09
C ALA A 107 -1.93 -36.87 -1.60
N ALA A 108 -0.79 -36.37 -1.11
CA ALA A 108 -0.40 -36.57 0.29
C ALA A 108 -1.35 -35.85 1.25
N THR A 109 -1.86 -34.68 0.84
CA THR A 109 -2.78 -33.88 1.65
C THR A 109 -4.24 -34.26 1.44
N TYR A 110 -4.67 -34.48 0.18
CA TYR A 110 -6.10 -34.53 -0.17
C TYR A 110 -6.65 -35.92 -0.53
N ALA A 111 -5.79 -36.93 -0.73
CA ALA A 111 -6.27 -38.27 -1.04
C ALA A 111 -7.12 -38.83 0.12
N GLY A 112 -8.32 -39.31 -0.20
CA GLY A 112 -9.25 -39.87 0.77
C GLY A 112 -9.84 -38.86 1.77
N LYS A 113 -9.67 -37.55 1.53
CA LYS A 113 -10.24 -36.47 2.35
C LYS A 113 -11.54 -35.95 1.74
N TYR A 114 -12.55 -35.75 2.56
CA TYR A 114 -13.84 -35.19 2.19
C TYR A 114 -14.44 -34.42 3.37
N THR A 115 -15.27 -33.43 3.08
CA THR A 115 -15.82 -32.56 4.11
C THR A 115 -16.94 -33.27 4.87
N ILE A 116 -16.93 -33.14 6.19
CA ILE A 116 -17.96 -33.64 7.10
C ILE A 116 -18.59 -32.43 7.79
N ASP A 117 -19.90 -32.25 7.63
CA ASP A 117 -20.68 -31.31 8.43
C ASP A 117 -20.84 -31.94 9.83
N MET A 118 -20.36 -31.25 10.87
CA MET A 118 -20.38 -31.78 12.23
C MET A 118 -21.79 -31.81 12.85
N ASP A 119 -22.81 -31.26 12.19
CA ASP A 119 -24.22 -31.56 12.51
C ASP A 119 -24.59 -33.02 12.14
N HIS A 120 -23.83 -33.65 11.23
CA HIS A 120 -23.95 -35.05 10.79
C HIS A 120 -22.57 -35.74 10.71
N PRO A 121 -21.90 -36.02 11.84
CA PRO A 121 -20.49 -36.44 11.88
C PRO A 121 -20.21 -37.84 11.26
N THR A 122 -21.24 -38.55 10.80
CA THR A 122 -21.17 -39.91 10.25
C THR A 122 -21.25 -39.97 8.74
N GLN A 123 -21.47 -38.84 8.06
CA GLN A 123 -21.64 -38.78 6.62
C GLN A 123 -20.88 -37.60 6.02
N ALA A 124 -20.38 -37.80 4.81
CA ALA A 124 -19.77 -36.73 4.05
C ALA A 124 -20.83 -35.71 3.60
N MET A 125 -20.39 -34.50 3.28
CA MET A 125 -21.22 -33.53 2.55
C MET A 125 -21.77 -34.16 1.26
N ALA A 126 -23.01 -33.82 0.92
CA ALA A 126 -23.66 -34.30 -0.29
C ALA A 126 -23.18 -33.55 -1.55
N HIS A 127 -22.60 -32.35 -1.37
CA HIS A 127 -22.29 -31.43 -2.46
C HIS A 127 -20.95 -30.71 -2.23
N GLU A 128 -20.25 -30.44 -3.35
CA GLU A 128 -19.12 -29.51 -3.39
C GLU A 128 -19.65 -28.09 -3.56
N VAL A 129 -19.41 -27.22 -2.57
CA VAL A 129 -19.86 -25.84 -2.56
C VAL A 129 -18.73 -24.92 -2.09
N VAL A 130 -18.62 -23.76 -2.73
CA VAL A 130 -17.73 -22.68 -2.28
C VAL A 130 -18.52 -21.70 -1.42
N LEU A 131 -17.97 -21.32 -0.29
CA LEU A 131 -18.46 -20.23 0.56
C LEU A 131 -17.35 -19.20 0.74
N ARG A 132 -17.71 -17.92 0.87
CA ARG A 132 -16.74 -16.82 0.93
C ARG A 132 -17.01 -15.87 2.08
N THR A 133 -16.02 -15.04 2.36
CA THR A 133 -16.15 -13.90 3.26
C THR A 133 -15.47 -12.65 2.70
N LEU A 134 -15.76 -11.49 3.29
CA LEU A 134 -15.18 -10.23 2.84
C LEU A 134 -13.69 -10.14 3.19
N PRO A 135 -12.91 -9.30 2.49
CA PRO A 135 -11.50 -9.10 2.84
C PRO A 135 -11.32 -8.66 4.29
N GLY A 136 -10.43 -9.35 5.01
CA GLY A 136 -10.11 -9.10 6.42
C GLY A 136 -11.00 -9.82 7.44
N GLU A 137 -12.09 -10.44 7.01
CA GLU A 137 -12.99 -11.22 7.87
C GLU A 137 -12.50 -12.67 8.05
N THR A 138 -12.88 -13.30 9.17
CA THR A 138 -12.39 -14.64 9.55
C THR A 138 -13.49 -15.70 9.62
N ILE A 139 -14.75 -15.32 9.44
CA ILE A 139 -15.88 -16.24 9.41
C ILE A 139 -16.27 -16.50 7.95
N ILE A 140 -16.31 -17.77 7.54
CA ILE A 140 -16.77 -18.20 6.23
C ILE A 140 -18.04 -19.05 6.42
N SER A 141 -19.19 -18.48 6.09
CA SER A 141 -20.48 -19.17 6.21
C SER A 141 -21.39 -18.81 5.04
N PRO A 142 -22.53 -19.49 4.87
CA PRO A 142 -23.56 -19.08 3.91
C PRO A 142 -24.05 -17.64 4.14
N LEU A 143 -23.98 -17.13 5.37
CA LEU A 143 -24.37 -15.76 5.70
C LEU A 143 -23.35 -14.74 5.19
N THR A 144 -22.05 -15.01 5.34
CA THR A 144 -21.01 -14.12 4.80
C THR A 144 -20.92 -14.22 3.29
N ASP A 145 -21.13 -15.42 2.73
CA ASP A 145 -21.14 -15.62 1.28
C ASP A 145 -22.27 -14.83 0.61
N LEU A 146 -23.46 -14.77 1.23
CA LEU A 146 -24.54 -13.88 0.79
C LEU A 146 -24.09 -12.42 0.64
N VAL A 147 -23.33 -11.91 1.61
CA VAL A 147 -22.81 -10.53 1.56
C VAL A 147 -21.78 -10.39 0.43
N VAL A 148 -20.90 -11.37 0.24
CA VAL A 148 -19.94 -11.36 -0.88
C VAL A 148 -20.66 -11.38 -2.24
N VAL A 149 -21.70 -12.21 -2.37
CA VAL A 149 -22.54 -12.28 -3.59
C VAL A 149 -23.24 -10.94 -3.86
N GLN A 150 -23.76 -10.26 -2.84
CA GLN A 150 -24.35 -8.93 -2.99
C GLN A 150 -23.33 -7.85 -3.35
N ALA A 151 -22.15 -7.87 -2.72
CA ALA A 151 -21.12 -6.88 -2.95
C ALA A 151 -20.51 -7.01 -4.37
N GLY A 152 -20.44 -8.24 -4.88
CA GLY A 152 -19.85 -8.56 -6.18
C GLY A 152 -18.32 -8.57 -6.17
N ALA A 153 -17.71 -8.73 -7.34
CA ALA A 153 -16.25 -8.75 -7.47
C ALA A 153 -15.64 -7.36 -7.24
N ASN A 154 -14.59 -7.29 -6.42
CA ASN A 154 -13.82 -6.08 -6.08
C ASN A 154 -14.70 -4.89 -5.64
N PRO A 155 -15.52 -5.05 -4.59
CA PRO A 155 -16.46 -4.03 -4.16
C PRO A 155 -15.74 -2.86 -3.47
N THR A 156 -16.29 -1.66 -3.60
CA THR A 156 -15.91 -0.51 -2.78
C THR A 156 -16.47 -0.66 -1.36
N GLU A 157 -15.91 0.05 -0.38
CA GLU A 157 -16.43 0.06 0.99
C GLU A 157 -17.93 0.43 1.05
N GLU A 158 -18.37 1.40 0.24
CA GLU A 158 -19.78 1.78 0.15
C GLU A 158 -20.68 0.63 -0.34
N LYS A 159 -20.21 -0.17 -1.31
CA LYS A 159 -20.94 -1.35 -1.80
C LYS A 159 -20.97 -2.47 -0.77
N ILE A 160 -19.89 -2.65 -0.01
CA ILE A 160 -19.85 -3.61 1.10
C ILE A 160 -20.91 -3.24 2.14
N GLU A 161 -20.98 -1.98 2.56
CA GLU A 161 -21.96 -1.53 3.55
C GLU A 161 -23.40 -1.63 3.04
N GLN A 162 -23.64 -1.33 1.76
CA GLN A 162 -24.93 -1.55 1.13
C GLN A 162 -25.31 -3.05 1.14
N ALA A 163 -24.40 -3.92 0.73
CA ALA A 163 -24.60 -5.37 0.70
C ALA A 163 -24.94 -5.91 2.11
N LYS A 164 -24.19 -5.48 3.14
CA LYS A 164 -24.48 -5.82 4.53
C LYS A 164 -25.89 -5.38 4.94
N ALA A 165 -26.30 -4.16 4.59
CA ALA A 165 -27.62 -3.65 4.93
C ALA A 165 -28.76 -4.45 4.26
N GLU A 166 -28.59 -4.81 2.99
CA GLU A 166 -29.58 -5.59 2.23
C GLU A 166 -29.70 -7.03 2.75
N VAL A 167 -28.57 -7.68 3.03
CA VAL A 167 -28.53 -9.03 3.63
C VAL A 167 -29.13 -9.02 5.03
N ASN A 168 -28.76 -8.05 5.87
CA ASN A 168 -29.32 -7.90 7.21
C ASN A 168 -30.83 -7.74 7.19
N LYS A 169 -31.36 -6.95 6.24
CA LYS A 169 -32.80 -6.80 6.05
C LYS A 169 -33.48 -8.11 5.65
N ALA A 170 -32.89 -8.86 4.72
CA ALA A 170 -33.44 -10.15 4.28
C ALA A 170 -33.45 -11.19 5.41
N LEU A 171 -32.39 -11.23 6.22
CA LEU A 171 -32.23 -12.15 7.34
C LEU A 171 -32.93 -11.68 8.63
N GLY A 172 -33.47 -10.46 8.69
CA GLY A 172 -34.10 -9.91 9.89
C GLY A 172 -33.13 -9.64 11.04
N ILE A 173 -31.86 -9.33 10.74
CA ILE A 173 -30.79 -9.09 11.71
C ILE A 173 -30.24 -7.66 11.62
N THR A 174 -29.35 -7.27 12.53
CA THR A 174 -28.71 -5.95 12.57
C THR A 174 -27.22 -6.07 12.90
N GLY A 175 -26.40 -5.14 12.39
CA GLY A 175 -24.95 -5.13 12.64
C GLY A 175 -24.22 -6.25 11.89
N ASP A 176 -23.03 -6.63 12.37
CA ASP A 176 -22.18 -7.63 11.70
C ASP A 176 -22.43 -9.07 12.20
N VAL A 177 -23.66 -9.39 12.64
CA VAL A 177 -23.98 -10.73 13.18
C VAL A 177 -23.73 -11.85 12.16
N ALA A 178 -23.89 -11.58 10.86
CA ALA A 178 -23.55 -12.54 9.79
C ALA A 178 -22.07 -12.95 9.79
N PHE A 179 -21.18 -12.12 10.33
CA PHE A 179 -19.73 -12.33 10.45
C PHE A 179 -19.32 -12.86 11.83
N THR A 180 -20.26 -13.38 12.61
CA THR A 180 -19.99 -14.02 13.90
C THR A 180 -20.17 -15.54 13.82
N ASP A 181 -19.50 -16.28 14.71
CA ASP A 181 -19.78 -17.70 14.92
C ASP A 181 -21.15 -17.85 15.62
N VAL A 182 -22.20 -18.05 14.82
CA VAL A 182 -23.58 -18.15 15.31
C VAL A 182 -23.83 -19.42 16.12
N ILE A 183 -23.02 -20.47 15.95
CA ILE A 183 -23.09 -21.71 16.73
C ILE A 183 -22.54 -21.45 18.13
N ALA A 184 -21.34 -20.85 18.23
CA ALA A 184 -20.75 -20.46 19.51
C ALA A 184 -21.62 -19.42 20.25
N ALA A 185 -22.26 -18.51 19.50
CA ALA A 185 -23.21 -17.53 20.03
C ALA A 185 -24.57 -18.12 20.41
N LYS A 186 -24.83 -19.41 20.12
CA LYS A 186 -26.11 -20.10 20.37
C LYS A 186 -27.31 -19.41 19.69
N ASN A 187 -27.09 -18.88 18.49
CA ASN A 187 -28.15 -18.32 17.67
C ASN A 187 -28.75 -19.40 16.77
N HIS A 188 -29.63 -20.21 17.36
CA HIS A 188 -30.28 -21.36 16.72
C HIS A 188 -31.05 -21.00 15.44
N ALA A 189 -31.67 -19.82 15.41
CA ALA A 189 -32.40 -19.34 14.24
C ALA A 189 -31.46 -19.10 13.05
N LEU A 190 -30.39 -18.32 13.24
CA LEU A 190 -29.42 -18.07 12.17
C LEU A 190 -28.62 -19.31 11.79
N HIS A 191 -28.32 -20.19 12.75
CA HIS A 191 -27.71 -21.49 12.46
C HIS A 191 -28.60 -22.28 11.49
N LYS A 192 -29.90 -22.41 11.80
CA LYS A 192 -30.85 -23.07 10.89
C LYS A 192 -30.97 -22.35 9.54
N THR A 193 -30.96 -21.01 9.52
CA THR A 193 -30.95 -20.23 8.27
C THR A 193 -29.71 -20.52 7.43
N ALA A 194 -28.53 -20.59 8.03
CA ALA A 194 -27.29 -20.95 7.34
C ALA A 194 -27.37 -22.33 6.69
N GLN A 195 -27.87 -23.34 7.42
CA GLN A 195 -28.07 -24.69 6.89
C GLN A 195 -29.02 -24.70 5.67
N ILE A 196 -30.14 -23.97 5.72
CA ILE A 196 -31.08 -23.85 4.60
C ILE A 196 -30.40 -23.17 3.41
N LEU A 197 -29.60 -22.13 3.66
CA LEU A 197 -28.90 -21.37 2.62
C LEU A 197 -27.86 -22.22 1.88
N THR A 198 -27.12 -23.09 2.57
CA THR A 198 -26.16 -23.99 1.91
C THR A 198 -26.85 -24.89 0.88
N GLU A 199 -27.90 -25.61 1.29
CA GLU A 199 -28.62 -26.53 0.42
C GLU A 199 -29.35 -25.77 -0.71
N SER A 200 -29.90 -24.59 -0.40
CA SER A 200 -30.54 -23.71 -1.38
C SER A 200 -29.55 -23.16 -2.42
N LYS A 201 -28.32 -22.83 -2.01
CA LYS A 201 -27.26 -22.39 -2.92
C LYS A 201 -26.89 -23.47 -3.92
N VAL A 202 -26.73 -24.71 -3.44
CA VAL A 202 -26.48 -25.86 -4.32
C VAL A 202 -27.63 -26.04 -5.30
N LYS A 203 -28.88 -26.02 -4.81
CA LYS A 203 -30.06 -26.20 -5.64
C LYS A 203 -30.19 -25.11 -6.71
N ALA A 204 -29.90 -23.86 -6.37
CA ALA A 204 -29.96 -22.73 -7.29
C ALA A 204 -28.84 -22.76 -8.35
N GLY A 205 -27.65 -23.28 -8.03
CA GLY A 205 -26.51 -23.36 -8.95
C GLY A 205 -26.17 -22.00 -9.55
N GLU A 206 -26.12 -21.91 -10.88
CA GLU A 206 -25.85 -20.66 -11.61
C GLU A 206 -26.93 -19.58 -11.39
N ASN A 207 -28.14 -19.95 -10.94
CA ASN A 207 -29.21 -19.01 -10.63
C ASN A 207 -29.04 -18.32 -9.27
N TYR A 208 -27.99 -18.64 -8.49
CA TYR A 208 -27.67 -17.99 -7.22
C TYR A 208 -27.03 -16.60 -7.42
N THR A 209 -27.76 -15.71 -8.07
CA THR A 209 -27.35 -14.33 -8.36
C THR A 209 -27.56 -13.41 -7.14
N ALA A 210 -27.07 -12.17 -7.21
CA ALA A 210 -27.35 -11.16 -6.17
C ALA A 210 -28.86 -10.99 -5.92
N GLU A 211 -29.68 -10.87 -6.96
CA GLU A 211 -31.13 -10.72 -6.76
C GLU A 211 -31.77 -11.97 -6.14
N ASN A 212 -31.47 -13.16 -6.67
CA ASN A 212 -32.13 -14.39 -6.24
C ASN A 212 -31.68 -14.84 -4.85
N SER A 213 -30.42 -14.64 -4.51
CA SER A 213 -29.87 -15.01 -3.20
C SER A 213 -30.53 -14.22 -2.05
N LEU A 214 -30.92 -12.96 -2.26
CA LEU A 214 -31.72 -12.21 -1.26
C LEU A 214 -33.13 -12.76 -1.10
N LYS A 215 -33.81 -13.13 -2.19
CA LYS A 215 -35.15 -13.75 -2.12
C LYS A 215 -35.11 -15.08 -1.37
N ILE A 216 -34.08 -15.89 -1.67
CA ILE A 216 -33.80 -17.16 -0.98
C ILE A 216 -33.55 -16.90 0.51
N ALA A 217 -32.72 -15.93 0.85
CA ALA A 217 -32.42 -15.57 2.25
C ALA A 217 -33.66 -15.10 3.02
N GLN A 218 -34.51 -14.30 2.37
CA GLN A 218 -35.75 -13.83 2.97
C GLN A 218 -36.72 -14.99 3.27
N GLU A 219 -36.96 -15.89 2.30
CA GLU A 219 -37.84 -17.03 2.54
C GLU A 219 -37.23 -18.03 3.53
N ALA A 220 -35.91 -18.22 3.54
CA ALA A 220 -35.23 -19.03 4.55
C ALA A 220 -35.46 -18.48 5.97
N ASN A 221 -35.38 -17.16 6.14
CA ASN A 221 -35.72 -16.50 7.41
C ASN A 221 -37.22 -16.64 7.75
N ASP A 222 -38.11 -16.54 6.77
CA ASP A 222 -39.55 -16.74 6.98
C ASP A 222 -39.86 -18.19 7.40
N ILE A 223 -39.20 -19.20 6.82
CA ILE A 223 -39.30 -20.60 7.23
C ILE A 223 -38.88 -20.78 8.69
N VAL A 224 -37.75 -20.19 9.08
CA VAL A 224 -37.21 -20.25 10.45
C VAL A 224 -38.09 -19.50 11.45
N SER A 225 -38.75 -18.42 11.03
CA SER A 225 -39.60 -17.58 11.87
C SER A 225 -41.02 -18.13 12.06
N LYS A 226 -41.45 -19.09 11.23
CA LYS A 226 -42.79 -19.71 11.33
C LYS A 226 -42.96 -20.43 12.68
N PRO A 227 -44.06 -20.20 13.43
CA PRO A 227 -44.30 -20.82 14.73
C PRO A 227 -44.22 -22.35 14.73
N GLU A 228 -44.66 -23.00 13.65
CA GLU A 228 -44.66 -24.45 13.46
C GLU A 228 -43.29 -25.08 13.20
N ASN A 229 -42.23 -24.27 13.08
CA ASN A 229 -40.85 -24.73 12.86
C ASN A 229 -39.93 -24.40 14.05
N GLN A 230 -40.42 -23.76 15.11
CA GLN A 230 -39.60 -23.37 16.26
C GLN A 230 -38.96 -24.57 16.99
N ASP A 231 -39.65 -25.70 17.02
CA ASP A 231 -39.16 -26.97 17.58
C ASP A 231 -38.20 -27.72 16.64
N LYS A 232 -38.03 -27.24 15.40
CA LYS A 232 -37.16 -27.82 14.37
C LYS A 232 -35.83 -27.09 14.20
N LEU A 233 -35.64 -25.95 14.87
CA LEU A 233 -34.40 -25.17 14.75
C LEU A 233 -33.18 -26.00 15.16
N ASP A 234 -33.32 -26.83 16.20
CA ASP A 234 -32.28 -27.73 16.70
C ASP A 234 -32.29 -29.13 16.06
N GLN A 235 -33.18 -29.37 15.09
CA GLN A 235 -33.24 -30.65 14.39
C GLN A 235 -32.33 -30.60 13.16
N PRO A 236 -31.14 -31.21 13.17
CA PRO A 236 -30.16 -31.06 12.10
C PRO A 236 -30.67 -31.62 10.76
N ASN A 237 -31.60 -32.57 10.79
CA ASN A 237 -32.14 -33.21 9.59
C ASN A 237 -33.15 -32.32 8.86
N PHE A 238 -33.88 -31.44 9.57
CA PHE A 238 -34.83 -30.54 8.92
C PHE A 238 -34.07 -29.47 8.14
N LYS A 239 -33.90 -29.68 6.83
CA LYS A 239 -33.14 -28.82 5.91
C LYS A 239 -33.96 -28.62 4.62
N PRO A 240 -35.01 -27.77 4.63
CA PRO A 240 -35.72 -27.41 3.41
C PRO A 240 -34.80 -26.65 2.44
N THR A 241 -35.13 -26.69 1.15
CA THR A 241 -34.44 -25.89 0.12
C THR A 241 -35.38 -24.83 -0.45
N VAL A 242 -34.82 -23.68 -0.78
CA VAL A 242 -35.52 -22.59 -1.46
C VAL A 242 -34.85 -22.32 -2.80
N GLU A 243 -35.64 -22.25 -3.87
CA GLU A 243 -35.16 -21.86 -5.18
C GLU A 243 -36.02 -20.75 -5.79
N VAL A 244 -35.42 -19.96 -6.69
CA VAL A 244 -36.15 -19.00 -7.51
C VAL A 244 -36.24 -19.58 -8.91
N THR A 245 -37.45 -19.81 -9.40
CA THR A 245 -37.69 -20.37 -10.73
C THR A 245 -37.28 -19.37 -11.82
N GLU A 246 -37.19 -19.84 -13.08
CA GLU A 246 -36.98 -18.97 -14.23
C GLU A 246 -38.08 -17.89 -14.39
N SER A 247 -39.29 -18.13 -13.87
CA SER A 247 -40.37 -17.14 -13.83
C SER A 247 -40.20 -16.07 -12.74
N GLY A 248 -39.20 -16.23 -11.87
CA GLY A 248 -38.92 -15.34 -10.74
C GLY A 248 -39.72 -15.66 -9.47
N ASP A 249 -40.43 -16.80 -9.43
CA ASP A 249 -41.23 -17.24 -8.29
C ASP A 249 -40.37 -17.99 -7.28
N VAL A 250 -40.63 -17.78 -5.98
CA VAL A 250 -39.97 -18.52 -4.90
C VAL A 250 -40.67 -19.86 -4.69
N GLN A 251 -39.92 -20.96 -4.72
CA GLN A 251 -40.40 -22.30 -4.42
C GLN A 251 -39.66 -22.88 -3.21
N VAL A 252 -40.42 -23.49 -2.31
CA VAL A 252 -39.90 -24.14 -1.11
C VAL A 252 -40.17 -25.63 -1.19
N THR A 253 -39.11 -26.42 -1.04
CA THR A 253 -39.20 -27.88 -0.92
C THR A 253 -38.88 -28.26 0.51
N VAL A 254 -39.88 -28.77 1.22
CA VAL A 254 -39.73 -29.23 2.61
C VAL A 254 -39.10 -30.62 2.61
N ASN A 255 -37.96 -30.77 3.30
CA ASN A 255 -37.19 -32.00 3.32
C ASN A 255 -36.55 -32.24 4.70
N ASN A 256 -36.49 -33.52 5.09
CA ASN A 256 -35.64 -34.02 6.16
C ASN A 256 -34.51 -34.82 5.53
N LYS A 257 -33.29 -34.29 5.63
CA LYS A 257 -32.09 -34.89 5.06
C LYS A 257 -31.93 -36.35 5.52
N LEU A 258 -31.77 -37.25 4.55
CA LEU A 258 -31.32 -38.62 4.73
C LEU A 258 -30.07 -38.67 5.63
N THR A 259 -30.05 -39.58 6.59
CA THR A 259 -28.97 -39.73 7.57
C THR A 259 -28.34 -41.11 7.56
N VAL A 260 -27.06 -41.19 7.93
CA VAL A 260 -26.33 -42.45 8.10
C VAL A 260 -26.29 -42.84 9.58
N ASN A 261 -26.82 -44.01 9.90
CA ASN A 261 -26.80 -44.55 11.25
C ASN A 261 -25.38 -44.94 11.66
N LYS A 262 -24.85 -44.27 12.70
CA LYS A 262 -23.49 -44.47 13.20
C LYS A 262 -23.22 -45.92 13.61
N SER A 263 -24.11 -46.54 14.35
CA SER A 263 -23.90 -47.90 14.88
C SER A 263 -23.80 -48.93 13.75
N VAL A 264 -24.61 -48.76 12.70
CA VAL A 264 -24.54 -49.63 11.51
C VAL A 264 -23.25 -49.37 10.73
N ALA A 265 -22.86 -48.12 10.51
CA ALA A 265 -21.60 -47.77 9.84
C ALA A 265 -20.36 -48.27 10.60
N ASP A 266 -20.34 -48.15 11.93
CA ASP A 266 -19.27 -48.65 12.78
C ASP A 266 -19.21 -50.20 12.72
N SER A 267 -20.37 -50.88 12.67
CA SER A 267 -20.46 -52.33 12.47
C SER A 267 -19.90 -52.77 11.11
N ILE A 268 -20.23 -52.07 10.03
CA ILE A 268 -19.69 -52.34 8.69
C ILE A 268 -18.17 -52.14 8.68
N SER A 269 -17.68 -51.06 9.30
CA SER A 269 -16.24 -50.77 9.41
C SER A 269 -15.52 -51.89 10.17
N ALA A 270 -16.10 -52.39 11.26
CA ALA A 270 -15.55 -53.52 12.00
C ALA A 270 -15.50 -54.80 11.14
N GLN A 271 -16.52 -55.08 10.33
CA GLN A 271 -16.53 -56.21 9.40
C GLN A 271 -15.47 -56.10 8.29
N LEU A 272 -15.06 -54.88 7.94
CA LEU A 272 -14.04 -54.58 6.93
C LEU A 272 -12.62 -54.39 7.48
N SER A 273 -12.45 -54.38 8.80
CA SER A 273 -11.17 -54.09 9.46
C SER A 273 -10.04 -55.08 9.17
N THR A 274 -10.37 -56.30 8.73
CA THR A 274 -9.38 -57.32 8.35
C THR A 274 -9.18 -57.32 6.84
N PRO A 275 -7.95 -57.14 6.33
CA PRO A 275 -7.65 -57.22 4.90
C PRO A 275 -8.11 -58.55 4.28
N ARG A 276 -8.62 -58.49 3.05
CA ARG A 276 -9.00 -59.68 2.28
C ARG A 276 -7.74 -60.31 1.69
N THR A 277 -7.62 -61.63 1.77
CA THR A 277 -6.43 -62.34 1.26
C THR A 277 -6.52 -62.66 -0.24
N SER A 278 -7.52 -62.14 -0.95
CA SER A 278 -7.77 -62.42 -2.37
C SER A 278 -8.48 -61.25 -3.06
N HIS A 279 -8.11 -61.00 -4.33
CA HIS A 279 -8.77 -60.06 -5.24
C HIS A 279 -10.06 -60.61 -5.86
N SER A 280 -10.30 -61.92 -5.73
CA SER A 280 -11.60 -62.52 -6.01
C SER A 280 -12.49 -62.29 -4.79
N LEU A 281 -13.41 -61.32 -4.92
CA LEU A 281 -14.25 -60.89 -3.82
C LEU A 281 -15.54 -61.71 -3.78
N ASP A 282 -15.85 -62.28 -2.62
CA ASP A 282 -17.19 -62.76 -2.24
C ASP A 282 -17.48 -62.22 -0.84
N LEU A 283 -18.04 -61.01 -0.79
CA LEU A 283 -18.24 -60.24 0.43
C LEU A 283 -19.73 -60.12 0.74
N THR A 284 -20.10 -60.34 2.01
CA THR A 284 -21.43 -60.03 2.54
C THR A 284 -21.28 -59.15 3.77
N LEU A 285 -22.03 -58.04 3.81
CA LEU A 285 -22.07 -57.09 4.91
C LEU A 285 -23.51 -56.88 5.38
N ASP A 286 -23.70 -56.79 6.69
CA ASP A 286 -25.01 -56.43 7.27
C ASP A 286 -25.21 -54.91 7.21
N LEU A 287 -26.28 -54.47 6.53
CA LEU A 287 -26.70 -53.06 6.45
C LEU A 287 -27.76 -52.72 7.51
N ALA A 288 -27.81 -53.49 8.60
CA ALA A 288 -28.68 -53.28 9.74
C ALA A 288 -27.98 -53.66 11.05
N ALA A 289 -28.27 -52.91 12.10
CA ALA A 289 -27.86 -53.22 13.47
C ALA A 289 -28.94 -52.69 14.43
N ASP A 290 -29.26 -53.46 15.48
CA ASP A 290 -30.23 -53.07 16.51
C ASP A 290 -31.60 -52.61 15.97
N GLN A 291 -32.09 -53.24 14.88
CA GLN A 291 -33.33 -52.92 14.16
C GLN A 291 -33.30 -51.60 13.36
N GLU A 292 -32.17 -50.92 13.32
CA GLU A 292 -31.95 -49.74 12.50
C GLU A 292 -31.28 -50.11 11.17
N ALA A 293 -31.66 -49.41 10.10
CA ALA A 293 -31.02 -49.52 8.79
C ALA A 293 -29.80 -48.58 8.67
N LEU A 294 -28.89 -48.84 7.72
CA LEU A 294 -27.74 -47.97 7.47
C LEU A 294 -28.17 -46.54 7.17
N PHE A 295 -29.18 -46.35 6.33
CA PHE A 295 -29.75 -45.05 6.04
C PHE A 295 -31.14 -44.90 6.66
N SER A 296 -31.43 -43.70 7.17
CA SER A 296 -32.73 -43.33 7.74
C SER A 296 -33.17 -41.96 7.24
N ASP A 297 -34.44 -41.87 6.84
CA ASP A 297 -35.09 -40.66 6.33
C ASP A 297 -36.46 -40.54 7.01
N ALA A 298 -36.76 -39.35 7.56
CA ALA A 298 -38.03 -39.12 8.24
C ALA A 298 -39.20 -38.99 7.26
N ASP A 299 -38.93 -38.63 6.01
CA ASP A 299 -39.90 -38.49 4.93
C ASP A 299 -40.11 -39.82 4.19
N ASN A 300 -39.20 -40.79 4.31
CA ASN A 300 -39.25 -42.05 3.57
C ASN A 300 -38.70 -43.29 4.31
N ASN A 301 -39.44 -44.41 4.22
CA ASN A 301 -39.03 -45.68 4.82
C ASN A 301 -38.38 -46.66 3.82
N ASP A 302 -38.42 -46.38 2.51
CA ASP A 302 -37.91 -47.26 1.46
C ASP A 302 -36.80 -46.58 0.65
N ILE A 303 -35.56 -46.72 1.13
CA ILE A 303 -34.40 -45.99 0.62
C ILE A 303 -33.67 -46.86 -0.41
N ALA A 304 -33.67 -46.41 -1.67
CA ALA A 304 -32.91 -47.04 -2.74
C ALA A 304 -31.41 -46.82 -2.52
N LEU A 305 -30.61 -47.88 -2.77
CA LEU A 305 -29.15 -47.85 -2.62
C LEU A 305 -28.44 -47.98 -3.97
N ASP A 306 -27.42 -47.14 -4.17
CA ASP A 306 -26.39 -47.28 -5.20
C ASP A 306 -25.05 -47.59 -4.52
N VAL A 307 -24.40 -48.69 -4.91
CA VAL A 307 -23.19 -49.18 -4.25
C VAL A 307 -22.10 -49.40 -5.26
N LYS A 308 -20.93 -48.83 -4.98
CA LYS A 308 -19.76 -48.85 -5.87
C LYS A 308 -18.51 -49.24 -5.10
N VAL A 309 -17.65 -50.02 -5.75
CA VAL A 309 -16.26 -50.21 -5.31
C VAL A 309 -15.42 -49.37 -6.24
N ILE A 310 -14.63 -48.45 -5.68
CA ILE A 310 -13.86 -47.45 -6.42
C ILE A 310 -12.37 -47.75 -6.23
N ASP A 311 -11.62 -47.73 -7.32
CA ASP A 311 -10.15 -47.73 -7.28
C ASP A 311 -9.68 -46.35 -6.77
N PRO A 312 -8.94 -46.30 -5.65
CA PRO A 312 -8.52 -45.04 -5.05
C PRO A 312 -7.50 -44.26 -5.88
N ILE A 313 -6.88 -44.88 -6.90
CA ILE A 313 -5.83 -44.25 -7.71
C ILE A 313 -6.42 -43.45 -8.87
N ASP A 314 -7.33 -44.05 -9.64
CA ASP A 314 -7.95 -43.41 -10.81
C ASP A 314 -9.35 -42.86 -10.52
N ASN A 315 -9.85 -43.10 -9.30
CA ASN A 315 -11.19 -42.74 -8.83
C ASN A 315 -12.30 -43.28 -9.76
N GLN A 316 -12.06 -44.43 -10.40
CA GLN A 316 -13.02 -45.11 -11.26
C GLN A 316 -13.70 -46.29 -10.54
N GLU A 317 -14.93 -46.59 -10.97
CA GLU A 317 -15.65 -47.75 -10.50
C GLU A 317 -15.00 -49.05 -11.02
N VAL A 318 -14.73 -49.98 -10.10
CA VAL A 318 -14.22 -51.32 -10.42
C VAL A 318 -15.28 -52.07 -11.23
N SER A 319 -14.95 -52.35 -12.48
CA SER A 319 -15.86 -53.01 -13.42
C SER A 319 -15.96 -54.51 -13.18
N GLY A 320 -17.08 -55.12 -13.55
CA GLY A 320 -17.27 -56.59 -13.51
C GLY A 320 -17.71 -57.15 -12.15
N LEU A 321 -18.04 -56.29 -11.19
CA LEU A 321 -18.64 -56.69 -9.91
C LEU A 321 -20.16 -56.87 -10.03
N ILE A 322 -20.69 -57.90 -9.39
CA ILE A 322 -22.12 -58.13 -9.17
C ILE A 322 -22.44 -57.66 -7.76
N ILE A 323 -23.23 -56.59 -7.65
CA ILE A 323 -23.57 -55.95 -6.38
C ILE A 323 -25.09 -56.02 -6.15
N THR A 324 -25.50 -56.53 -4.97
CA THR A 324 -26.90 -56.48 -4.52
C THR A 324 -26.97 -55.91 -3.11
N ALA A 325 -27.78 -54.88 -2.91
CA ALA A 325 -27.91 -54.18 -1.64
C ALA A 325 -29.38 -53.96 -1.27
N ASN A 326 -29.68 -54.05 0.02
CA ASN A 326 -30.99 -53.71 0.59
C ASN A 326 -30.78 -52.94 1.90
N ASN A 327 -31.31 -51.72 1.99
CA ASN A 327 -31.20 -50.91 3.20
C ASN A 327 -31.97 -51.58 4.36
N GLY A 328 -31.32 -51.81 5.49
CA GLY A 328 -31.90 -52.60 6.58
C GLY A 328 -31.79 -54.12 6.41
N GLY A 329 -31.11 -54.58 5.34
CA GLY A 329 -30.83 -55.98 5.05
C GLY A 329 -29.32 -56.25 4.93
N SER A 330 -28.90 -56.80 3.79
CA SER A 330 -27.49 -57.13 3.52
C SER A 330 -27.00 -56.57 2.18
N LEU A 331 -25.71 -56.28 2.10
CA LEU A 331 -24.96 -55.98 0.89
C LEU A 331 -24.13 -57.20 0.49
N THR A 332 -24.23 -57.65 -0.75
CA THR A 332 -23.37 -58.69 -1.34
C THR A 332 -22.59 -58.13 -2.53
N ILE A 333 -21.28 -58.40 -2.58
CA ILE A 333 -20.39 -58.02 -3.68
C ILE A 333 -19.63 -59.25 -4.16
N LYS A 334 -19.73 -59.58 -5.44
CA LYS A 334 -19.04 -60.72 -6.07
C LYS A 334 -18.32 -60.32 -7.36
N GLY A 335 -17.08 -60.72 -7.53
CA GLY A 335 -16.32 -60.50 -8.77
C GLY A 335 -14.82 -60.32 -8.53
N GLU A 336 -14.09 -59.97 -9.59
CA GLU A 336 -12.65 -59.72 -9.51
C GLU A 336 -12.36 -58.22 -9.35
N LEU A 337 -11.52 -57.88 -8.38
CA LEU A 337 -11.05 -56.51 -8.15
C LEU A 337 -9.93 -56.19 -9.15
N THR A 338 -10.29 -55.59 -10.29
CA THR A 338 -9.37 -55.17 -11.36
C THR A 338 -9.50 -53.67 -11.59
N PRO A 339 -8.39 -52.91 -11.58
CA PRO A 339 -7.00 -53.36 -11.39
C PRO A 339 -6.71 -53.73 -9.92
N VAL A 340 -5.65 -54.51 -9.70
CA VAL A 340 -5.24 -55.02 -8.37
C VAL A 340 -4.71 -53.87 -7.49
N ARG A 341 -5.22 -53.75 -6.27
CA ARG A 341 -4.82 -52.74 -5.27
C ARG A 341 -4.67 -53.37 -3.88
N VAL A 342 -3.93 -52.69 -3.01
CA VAL A 342 -3.88 -52.97 -1.56
C VAL A 342 -5.13 -52.51 -0.83
N SER A 343 -5.90 -51.59 -1.42
CA SER A 343 -7.19 -51.17 -0.88
C SER A 343 -8.10 -50.58 -1.96
N TYR A 344 -9.40 -50.61 -1.69
CA TYR A 344 -10.45 -49.98 -2.49
C TYR A 344 -11.37 -49.14 -1.60
N ILE A 345 -12.11 -48.22 -2.20
CA ILE A 345 -13.15 -47.45 -1.51
C ILE A 345 -14.50 -48.08 -1.80
N LEU A 346 -15.16 -48.64 -0.78
CA LEU A 346 -16.57 -49.05 -0.86
C LEU A 346 -17.46 -47.84 -0.58
N LYS A 347 -18.13 -47.30 -1.60
CA LYS A 347 -19.08 -46.21 -1.48
C LYS A 347 -20.51 -46.75 -1.51
N ILE A 348 -21.28 -46.47 -0.48
CA ILE A 348 -22.72 -46.78 -0.40
C ILE A 348 -23.48 -45.45 -0.41
N THR A 349 -24.41 -45.29 -1.34
CA THR A 349 -25.20 -44.07 -1.53
C THR A 349 -26.67 -44.37 -1.39
N GLY A 350 -27.39 -43.63 -0.55
CA GLY A 350 -28.85 -43.65 -0.47
C GLY A 350 -29.46 -42.45 -1.18
N VAL A 351 -30.64 -42.63 -1.77
CA VAL A 351 -31.44 -41.56 -2.39
C VAL A 351 -32.30 -40.87 -1.33
N ASP A 352 -32.16 -39.54 -1.21
CA ASP A 352 -32.93 -38.68 -0.31
C ASP A 352 -34.25 -38.27 -0.98
N ILE A 353 -35.37 -38.42 -0.27
CA ILE A 353 -36.70 -38.22 -0.83
C ILE A 353 -37.50 -37.27 0.08
N ASP A 354 -38.05 -36.21 -0.51
CA ASP A 354 -38.84 -35.23 0.23
C ASP A 354 -40.21 -35.77 0.70
N ALA A 355 -40.89 -34.97 1.53
CA ALA A 355 -42.24 -35.26 2.02
C ALA A 355 -43.27 -35.50 0.90
N ASN A 356 -43.02 -35.02 -0.33
CA ASN A 356 -43.87 -35.17 -1.51
C ASN A 356 -43.48 -36.37 -2.40
N LYS A 357 -42.52 -37.19 -1.98
CA LYS A 357 -42.01 -38.36 -2.69
C LYS A 357 -41.18 -38.04 -3.94
N ASN A 358 -40.58 -36.86 -4.00
CA ASN A 358 -39.61 -36.51 -5.04
C ASN A 358 -38.20 -36.78 -4.54
N ALA A 359 -37.33 -37.29 -5.42
CA ALA A 359 -35.90 -37.36 -5.14
C ALA A 359 -35.30 -35.94 -5.10
N VAL A 360 -34.67 -35.59 -3.99
CA VAL A 360 -34.14 -34.23 -3.74
C VAL A 360 -32.64 -34.20 -3.53
N GLY A 361 -32.01 -35.35 -3.31
CA GLY A 361 -30.57 -35.45 -3.14
C GLY A 361 -30.12 -36.89 -2.97
N ASN A 362 -28.84 -37.05 -2.65
CA ASN A 362 -28.23 -38.33 -2.31
C ASN A 362 -27.29 -38.13 -1.12
N VAL A 363 -27.15 -39.14 -0.27
CA VAL A 363 -26.17 -39.17 0.83
C VAL A 363 -25.28 -40.39 0.67
N SER A 364 -23.98 -40.20 0.79
CA SER A 364 -23.00 -41.28 0.68
C SER A 364 -22.23 -41.49 1.98
N THR A 365 -21.92 -42.74 2.27
CA THR A 365 -20.91 -43.15 3.25
C THR A 365 -19.88 -44.06 2.58
N THR A 366 -18.63 -43.99 3.03
CA THR A 366 -17.50 -44.71 2.42
C THR A 366 -16.76 -45.55 3.44
N PHE A 367 -16.32 -46.73 3.03
CA PHE A 367 -15.53 -47.64 3.83
C PHE A 367 -14.28 -48.08 3.08
N THR A 368 -13.18 -48.33 3.81
CA THR A 368 -11.98 -48.92 3.23
C THR A 368 -12.13 -50.43 3.13
N LEU A 369 -11.97 -50.96 1.91
CA LEU A 369 -11.86 -52.40 1.65
C LEU A 369 -10.38 -52.73 1.41
N ALA A 370 -9.68 -53.18 2.45
CA ALA A 370 -8.28 -53.59 2.33
C ALA A 370 -8.15 -54.99 1.71
N VAL A 371 -7.12 -55.19 0.89
CA VAL A 371 -6.77 -56.48 0.27
C VAL A 371 -5.27 -56.70 0.40
N GLU A 372 -4.84 -57.88 0.80
CA GLU A 372 -3.43 -58.25 0.84
C GLU A 372 -2.91 -58.45 -0.58
N THR A 373 -1.79 -57.81 -0.92
CA THR A 373 -1.03 -58.07 -2.15
C THR A 373 0.43 -58.38 -1.78
N PRO A 374 1.06 -59.39 -2.41
CA PRO A 374 2.51 -59.47 -2.43
C PRO A 374 3.00 -58.45 -3.47
N ASN A 375 3.19 -57.20 -3.03
CA ASN A 375 3.76 -56.11 -3.83
C ASN A 375 4.75 -55.32 -2.95
N SER A 376 5.94 -55.07 -3.45
CA SER A 376 6.98 -54.28 -2.79
C SER A 376 6.99 -52.90 -3.42
N ALA A 377 6.66 -51.85 -2.66
CA ALA A 377 6.64 -50.49 -3.19
C ALA A 377 7.97 -50.10 -3.86
N PRO A 378 7.94 -49.29 -4.95
CA PRO A 378 9.16 -48.85 -5.61
C PRO A 378 10.01 -48.01 -4.65
N THR A 379 11.32 -48.12 -4.77
CA THR A 379 12.28 -47.43 -3.91
C THR A 379 13.13 -46.44 -4.69
N ILE A 380 13.53 -45.34 -4.07
CA ILE A 380 14.41 -44.34 -4.70
C ILE A 380 15.86 -44.85 -4.64
N VAL A 381 16.57 -44.77 -5.77
CA VAL A 381 18.01 -45.04 -5.83
C VAL A 381 18.78 -43.76 -5.44
N PRO A 382 19.41 -43.70 -4.24
CA PRO A 382 19.90 -42.44 -3.69
C PRO A 382 20.95 -41.75 -4.55
N LYS A 383 21.86 -42.54 -5.15
CA LYS A 383 22.94 -41.99 -5.98
C LYS A 383 22.42 -41.25 -7.21
N ILE A 384 21.38 -41.78 -7.86
CA ILE A 384 20.78 -41.15 -9.05
C ILE A 384 19.98 -39.91 -8.64
N ALA A 385 19.31 -39.96 -7.48
CA ALA A 385 18.62 -38.79 -6.94
C ALA A 385 19.61 -37.65 -6.63
N ASP A 386 20.77 -37.94 -6.04
CA ASP A 386 21.80 -36.92 -5.76
C ASP A 386 22.36 -36.30 -7.06
N ASP A 387 22.63 -37.12 -8.07
CA ASP A 387 23.14 -36.66 -9.37
C ASP A 387 22.09 -35.81 -10.11
N LEU A 388 20.81 -36.19 -10.01
CA LEU A 388 19.70 -35.43 -10.58
C LEU A 388 19.48 -34.10 -9.84
N GLN A 389 19.58 -34.09 -8.51
CA GLN A 389 19.51 -32.85 -7.72
C GLN A 389 20.64 -31.88 -8.11
N ALA A 390 21.85 -32.38 -8.34
CA ALA A 390 22.98 -31.55 -8.77
C ALA A 390 22.75 -30.94 -10.15
N TRP A 391 22.18 -31.71 -11.09
CA TRP A 391 21.81 -31.18 -12.41
C TRP A 391 20.68 -30.16 -12.35
N ILE A 392 19.56 -30.46 -11.68
CA ILE A 392 18.44 -29.51 -11.50
C ILE A 392 18.93 -28.21 -10.86
N GLY A 393 19.78 -28.32 -9.83
CA GLY A 393 20.38 -27.17 -9.16
C GLY A 393 21.42 -26.41 -10.00
N SER A 394 21.82 -26.91 -11.17
CA SER A 394 22.74 -26.21 -12.09
C SER A 394 22.03 -25.40 -13.17
N ILE A 395 20.72 -25.60 -13.35
CA ILE A 395 19.93 -24.91 -14.36
C ILE A 395 19.73 -23.45 -13.90
N ALA A 396 20.30 -22.52 -14.65
CA ALA A 396 20.09 -21.09 -14.42
C ALA A 396 18.70 -20.69 -14.94
N LEU A 397 17.90 -20.07 -14.09
CA LEU A 397 16.56 -19.60 -14.44
C LEU A 397 16.53 -18.08 -14.36
N THR A 398 16.01 -17.44 -15.41
CA THR A 398 15.89 -15.98 -15.47
C THR A 398 14.54 -15.60 -16.03
N GLN A 399 13.90 -14.62 -15.39
CA GLN A 399 12.61 -14.09 -15.81
C GLN A 399 12.63 -13.69 -17.29
N GLY A 400 11.67 -14.19 -18.07
CA GLY A 400 11.50 -13.91 -19.49
C GLY A 400 12.54 -14.57 -20.41
N VAL A 401 13.42 -15.43 -19.87
CA VAL A 401 14.36 -16.23 -20.65
C VAL A 401 13.82 -17.65 -20.75
N ALA A 402 13.71 -18.15 -21.97
CA ALA A 402 13.23 -19.50 -22.21
C ALA A 402 14.29 -20.53 -21.79
N VAL A 403 13.86 -21.54 -21.02
CA VAL A 403 14.60 -22.77 -20.82
C VAL A 403 14.30 -23.67 -22.01
N THR A 404 15.29 -23.88 -22.86
CA THR A 404 15.18 -24.74 -24.03
C THR A 404 16.27 -25.80 -23.98
N ASP A 405 15.86 -27.07 -24.10
CA ASP A 405 16.73 -28.24 -24.26
C ASP A 405 17.43 -28.80 -23.00
N GLU A 406 16.95 -28.46 -21.81
CA GLU A 406 17.40 -29.13 -20.58
C GLU A 406 16.81 -30.55 -20.51
N GLN A 407 17.68 -31.56 -20.62
CA GLN A 407 17.33 -32.97 -20.61
C GLN A 407 18.32 -33.76 -19.76
N TYR A 408 17.80 -34.63 -18.90
CA TYR A 408 18.63 -35.49 -18.05
C TYR A 408 18.03 -36.88 -17.89
N ARG A 409 18.91 -37.88 -17.87
CA ARG A 409 18.52 -39.28 -17.73
C ARG A 409 18.03 -39.58 -16.32
N ILE A 410 16.81 -40.10 -16.22
CA ILE A 410 16.17 -40.48 -14.95
C ILE A 410 15.90 -41.98 -14.84
N ASP A 411 16.43 -42.78 -15.77
CA ASP A 411 16.40 -44.24 -15.66
C ASP A 411 16.91 -44.73 -14.32
N ASN A 412 16.22 -45.73 -13.78
CA ASN A 412 16.56 -46.35 -12.50
C ASN A 412 16.60 -45.36 -11.34
N LEU A 413 16.07 -44.13 -11.48
CA LEU A 413 15.82 -43.26 -10.32
C LEU A 413 14.97 -44.00 -9.28
N PHE A 414 14.06 -44.84 -9.77
CA PHE A 414 13.26 -45.75 -8.98
C PHE A 414 13.63 -47.20 -9.33
N ALA A 415 13.68 -48.04 -8.30
CA ALA A 415 13.90 -49.48 -8.41
C ALA A 415 12.71 -50.22 -7.80
N ASP A 416 12.18 -51.17 -8.56
CA ASP A 416 11.10 -52.04 -8.15
C ASP A 416 11.62 -53.46 -7.91
N ALA A 417 11.27 -54.07 -6.78
CA ALA A 417 11.82 -55.37 -6.39
C ALA A 417 11.10 -56.54 -7.09
N ASP A 418 9.83 -56.34 -7.44
CA ASP A 418 8.98 -57.33 -8.11
C ASP A 418 9.17 -57.30 -9.64
N GLY A 419 9.76 -56.22 -10.15
CA GLY A 419 10.11 -56.02 -11.55
C GLY A 419 8.96 -55.44 -12.36
N ASP A 420 8.03 -54.75 -11.69
CA ASP A 420 6.87 -54.13 -12.31
C ASP A 420 7.26 -52.93 -13.18
N GLU A 421 6.45 -52.68 -14.22
CA GLU A 421 6.67 -51.55 -15.11
C GLU A 421 6.24 -50.24 -14.42
N LEU A 422 7.20 -49.35 -14.19
CA LEU A 422 6.93 -48.08 -13.50
C LEU A 422 6.43 -47.00 -14.45
N ASP A 423 5.23 -46.45 -14.19
CA ASP A 423 4.78 -45.20 -14.79
C ASP A 423 5.43 -44.01 -14.06
N ILE A 424 6.15 -43.15 -14.79
CA ILE A 424 6.95 -42.07 -14.23
C ILE A 424 6.41 -40.73 -14.70
N ASN A 425 6.06 -39.88 -13.74
CA ASN A 425 5.51 -38.55 -13.98
C ASN A 425 6.32 -37.47 -13.26
N ALA A 426 6.35 -36.26 -13.82
CA ALA A 426 7.06 -35.12 -13.24
C ALA A 426 6.17 -33.88 -13.21
N THR A 427 6.24 -33.12 -12.12
CA THR A 427 5.51 -31.85 -11.90
C THR A 427 6.44 -30.79 -11.34
N SER A 428 6.13 -29.51 -11.59
CA SER A 428 6.91 -28.36 -11.14
C SER A 428 6.02 -27.46 -10.28
N THR A 429 6.57 -26.87 -9.21
CA THR A 429 5.89 -25.80 -8.47
C THR A 429 5.91 -24.47 -9.21
N ILE A 430 6.84 -24.28 -10.16
CA ILE A 430 6.84 -23.17 -11.13
C ILE A 430 5.92 -23.54 -12.30
N PRO A 431 4.73 -22.93 -12.44
CA PRO A 431 3.73 -23.36 -13.43
C PRO A 431 4.16 -23.18 -14.88
N GLU A 432 5.04 -22.20 -15.16
CA GLU A 432 5.51 -21.93 -16.52
C GLU A 432 6.63 -22.87 -16.99
N LEU A 433 7.10 -23.77 -16.11
CA LEU A 433 8.00 -24.85 -16.50
C LEU A 433 7.19 -26.08 -16.91
N GLU A 434 7.28 -26.42 -18.18
CA GLU A 434 6.72 -27.63 -18.76
C GLU A 434 7.68 -28.80 -18.55
N LEU A 435 7.22 -29.79 -17.77
CA LEU A 435 7.95 -31.03 -17.53
C LEU A 435 7.38 -32.16 -18.36
N SER A 436 8.25 -32.96 -18.96
CA SER A 436 7.84 -34.20 -19.63
C SER A 436 8.87 -35.29 -19.41
N VAL A 437 8.38 -36.53 -19.23
CA VAL A 437 9.22 -37.72 -19.21
C VAL A 437 9.16 -38.35 -20.60
N ILE A 438 10.30 -38.37 -21.30
CA ILE A 438 10.41 -38.88 -22.66
C ILE A 438 11.27 -40.13 -22.70
N THR A 439 11.09 -40.95 -23.73
CA THR A 439 11.94 -42.12 -23.99
C THR A 439 12.88 -41.81 -25.15
N VAL A 440 14.19 -41.81 -24.89
CA VAL A 440 15.25 -41.59 -25.88
C VAL A 440 16.10 -42.84 -25.92
N GLY A 441 16.18 -43.55 -27.05
CA GLY A 441 17.04 -44.75 -27.15
C GLY A 441 16.73 -45.90 -26.19
N GLY A 442 15.49 -45.97 -25.67
CA GLY A 442 15.07 -46.97 -24.67
C GLY A 442 15.33 -46.57 -23.22
N THR A 443 15.80 -45.34 -22.98
CA THR A 443 16.07 -44.75 -21.66
C THR A 443 15.08 -43.63 -21.37
N LYS A 444 14.57 -43.55 -20.13
CA LYS A 444 13.70 -42.47 -19.66
C LYS A 444 14.52 -41.24 -19.28
N GLU A 445 14.12 -40.09 -19.81
CA GLU A 445 14.76 -38.79 -19.57
C GLU A 445 13.71 -37.76 -19.14
N LEU A 446 14.05 -36.92 -18.16
CA LEU A 446 13.29 -35.73 -17.80
C LEU A 446 13.68 -34.60 -18.74
N LYS A 447 12.69 -34.00 -19.40
CA LYS A 447 12.84 -32.78 -20.18
C LYS A 447 12.16 -31.63 -19.44
N ILE A 448 12.89 -30.52 -19.31
CA ILE A 448 12.42 -29.26 -18.73
C ILE A 448 12.39 -28.22 -19.85
N ALA A 449 11.25 -27.58 -20.06
CA ALA A 449 11.10 -26.45 -20.97
C ALA A 449 10.24 -25.37 -20.34
N GLY A 450 10.16 -24.18 -20.94
CA GLY A 450 9.25 -23.13 -20.51
C GLY A 450 9.91 -21.77 -20.39
N THR A 451 9.15 -20.76 -19.98
CA THR A 451 9.65 -19.38 -19.79
C THR A 451 9.05 -18.81 -18.52
N PRO A 452 9.79 -18.80 -17.40
CA PRO A 452 9.33 -18.16 -16.17
C PRO A 452 8.97 -16.69 -16.43
N THR A 453 7.75 -16.27 -16.08
CA THR A 453 7.29 -14.90 -16.38
C THR A 453 7.53 -13.92 -15.23
N LYS A 454 7.79 -14.45 -14.03
CA LYS A 454 8.11 -13.72 -12.79
C LYS A 454 9.31 -14.33 -12.07
N THR A 455 9.79 -13.66 -11.04
CA THR A 455 10.83 -14.18 -10.14
C THR A 455 10.24 -15.15 -9.12
N TYR A 456 11.07 -16.09 -8.67
CA TYR A 456 10.74 -17.07 -7.64
C TYR A 456 11.93 -17.20 -6.70
N ALA A 457 11.67 -17.23 -5.39
CA ALA A 457 12.72 -17.43 -4.40
C ALA A 457 13.26 -18.86 -4.47
N ALA A 458 14.47 -19.09 -3.93
CA ALA A 458 14.98 -20.44 -3.76
C ALA A 458 14.04 -21.27 -2.87
N GLY A 459 13.74 -22.51 -3.28
CA GLY A 459 12.83 -23.40 -2.55
C GLY A 459 11.74 -24.02 -3.42
N GLU A 460 11.50 -23.49 -4.63
CA GLU A 460 10.67 -24.15 -5.64
C GLU A 460 11.22 -25.55 -5.98
N THR A 461 10.35 -26.46 -6.42
CA THR A 461 10.72 -27.86 -6.64
C THR A 461 10.18 -28.46 -7.93
N ILE A 462 10.93 -29.44 -8.45
CA ILE A 462 10.43 -30.44 -9.38
C ILE A 462 10.18 -31.72 -8.59
N THR A 463 8.97 -32.28 -8.67
CA THR A 463 8.62 -33.56 -8.06
C THR A 463 8.46 -34.62 -9.13
N ILE A 464 9.24 -35.69 -9.02
CA ILE A 464 9.14 -36.88 -9.89
C ILE A 464 8.53 -38.01 -9.07
N SER A 465 7.55 -38.71 -9.63
CA SER A 465 6.91 -39.88 -9.03
C SER A 465 7.01 -41.10 -9.92
N ALA A 466 7.07 -42.28 -9.32
CA ALA A 466 6.94 -43.57 -9.97
C ALA A 466 5.81 -44.38 -9.34
N PHE A 467 5.05 -45.04 -10.19
CA PHE A 467 3.91 -45.88 -9.83
C PHE A 467 4.05 -47.24 -10.51
N ASP A 468 4.06 -48.32 -9.73
CA ASP A 468 4.16 -49.71 -10.23
C ASP A 468 2.80 -50.31 -10.66
N GLY A 469 1.73 -49.52 -10.53
CA GLY A 469 0.37 -50.00 -10.73
C GLY A 469 -0.36 -50.33 -9.42
N VAL A 470 0.30 -50.34 -8.27
CA VAL A 470 -0.26 -50.64 -6.93
C VAL A 470 0.15 -49.56 -5.91
N GLU A 471 1.43 -49.26 -5.80
CA GLU A 471 2.08 -48.33 -4.87
C GLU A 471 2.82 -47.20 -5.61
N ARG A 472 2.86 -46.01 -4.99
CA ARG A 472 3.53 -44.82 -5.56
C ARG A 472 4.61 -44.31 -4.62
N ILE A 473 5.74 -43.93 -5.19
CA ILE A 473 6.79 -43.17 -4.50
C ILE A 473 7.10 -41.88 -5.27
N SER A 474 7.48 -40.83 -4.56
CA SER A 474 7.91 -39.57 -5.16
C SER A 474 9.15 -39.00 -4.50
N LYS A 475 9.86 -38.16 -5.25
CA LYS A 475 11.01 -37.39 -4.78
C LYS A 475 10.95 -35.98 -5.34
N SER A 476 11.03 -34.99 -4.45
CA SER A 476 11.16 -33.58 -4.83
C SER A 476 12.63 -33.16 -4.88
N PHE A 477 12.94 -32.34 -5.87
CA PHE A 477 14.25 -31.78 -6.15
C PHE A 477 14.15 -30.25 -6.17
N VAL A 478 15.04 -29.58 -5.47
CA VAL A 478 15.00 -28.12 -5.31
C VAL A 478 15.57 -27.44 -6.55
N LEU A 479 14.84 -26.47 -7.09
CA LEU A 479 15.25 -25.58 -8.16
C LEU A 479 16.09 -24.41 -7.62
N GLN A 480 16.92 -23.84 -8.48
CA GLN A 480 17.51 -22.53 -8.22
C GLN A 480 16.43 -21.45 -8.19
N GLN A 481 16.73 -20.33 -7.53
CA GLN A 481 15.90 -19.14 -7.65
C GLN A 481 15.78 -18.69 -9.12
N VAL A 482 14.65 -18.09 -9.48
CA VAL A 482 14.50 -17.44 -10.79
C VAL A 482 14.95 -15.99 -10.65
N ASP A 483 16.11 -15.68 -11.21
CA ASP A 483 16.67 -14.35 -11.18
C ASP A 483 15.84 -13.37 -12.02
N ALA A 484 15.78 -12.10 -11.61
CA ALA A 484 15.17 -11.05 -12.40
C ALA A 484 15.91 -10.88 -13.74
N LYS A 485 15.19 -10.52 -14.80
CA LYS A 485 15.79 -10.20 -16.10
C LYS A 485 16.83 -9.07 -15.90
N PRO A 486 18.08 -9.22 -16.37
CA PRO A 486 19.07 -8.15 -16.25
C PRO A 486 18.57 -6.91 -16.99
N ILE A 487 18.47 -5.79 -16.26
CA ILE A 487 18.03 -4.51 -16.82
C ILE A 487 19.25 -3.82 -17.46
N ALA A 488 19.08 -3.38 -18.71
CA ALA A 488 20.09 -2.57 -19.40
C ALA A 488 20.35 -1.29 -18.60
N SER A 489 21.61 -1.02 -18.25
CA SER A 489 22.00 0.07 -17.36
C SER A 489 23.42 0.55 -17.62
N PHE A 490 23.84 1.59 -16.90
CA PHE A 490 25.23 2.05 -16.89
C PHE A 490 25.84 1.87 -15.50
N GLU A 491 27.01 1.22 -15.44
CA GLU A 491 27.86 1.24 -14.26
C GLU A 491 28.73 2.51 -14.26
N VAL A 492 28.88 3.13 -13.09
CA VAL A 492 29.75 4.30 -12.89
C VAL A 492 31.05 3.89 -12.23
N ASN A 493 32.17 4.11 -12.91
CA ASN A 493 33.50 3.92 -12.34
C ASN A 493 33.83 5.11 -11.42
N THR A 494 33.55 4.94 -10.13
CA THR A 494 33.74 5.98 -9.10
C THR A 494 35.19 6.43 -8.94
N ASN A 495 36.17 5.54 -9.18
CA ASN A 495 37.58 5.91 -9.13
C ASN A 495 37.95 6.83 -10.31
N THR A 496 37.50 6.51 -11.51
CA THR A 496 37.71 7.37 -12.69
C THR A 496 36.95 8.69 -12.55
N LEU A 497 35.74 8.67 -12.00
CA LEU A 497 34.98 9.88 -11.67
C LEU A 497 35.73 10.78 -10.68
N ALA A 498 36.31 10.21 -9.62
CA ALA A 498 37.12 10.95 -8.68
C ALA A 498 38.39 11.53 -9.33
N ASN A 499 39.01 10.79 -10.26
CA ASN A 499 40.13 11.29 -11.06
C ASN A 499 39.72 12.47 -11.94
N LEU A 500 38.55 12.41 -12.60
CA LEU A 500 37.99 13.53 -13.36
C LEU A 500 37.78 14.76 -12.47
N GLN A 501 37.18 14.58 -11.28
CA GLN A 501 36.97 15.68 -10.32
C GLN A 501 38.30 16.29 -9.85
N SER A 502 39.31 15.46 -9.61
CA SER A 502 40.66 15.92 -9.25
C SER A 502 41.34 16.66 -10.41
N GLU A 503 41.16 16.19 -11.65
CA GLU A 503 41.70 16.82 -12.85
C GLU A 503 41.07 18.20 -13.07
N ILE A 504 39.75 18.32 -12.96
CA ILE A 504 39.01 19.59 -13.03
C ILE A 504 39.52 20.58 -11.98
N THR A 505 39.63 20.13 -10.73
CA THR A 505 40.10 20.98 -9.62
C THR A 505 41.53 21.46 -9.85
N SER A 506 42.40 20.57 -10.36
CA SER A 506 43.80 20.90 -10.63
C SER A 506 44.00 21.80 -11.85
N GLN A 507 43.21 21.63 -12.92
CA GLN A 507 43.40 22.36 -14.17
C GLN A 507 42.71 23.72 -14.18
N LEU A 508 41.57 23.87 -13.51
CA LEU A 508 40.85 25.15 -13.42
C LEU A 508 41.49 26.12 -12.42
N GLY A 509 42.21 25.62 -11.41
CA GLY A 509 42.92 26.46 -10.44
C GLY A 509 42.00 27.42 -9.67
N GLU A 510 42.52 28.59 -9.30
CA GLU A 510 41.69 29.64 -8.69
C GLU A 510 40.89 30.39 -9.76
N LEU A 511 39.57 30.29 -9.69
CA LEU A 511 38.67 31.02 -10.57
C LEU A 511 38.36 32.40 -9.97
N LYS A 512 38.30 33.44 -10.81
CA LYS A 512 37.90 34.79 -10.42
C LYS A 512 36.85 35.35 -11.37
N VAL A 513 35.94 36.16 -10.83
CA VAL A 513 34.95 36.88 -11.65
C VAL A 513 35.67 37.77 -12.67
N ASN A 514 35.20 37.76 -13.92
CA ASN A 514 35.73 38.46 -15.10
C ASN A 514 37.09 37.97 -15.63
N ASP A 515 37.74 37.00 -14.99
CA ASP A 515 38.96 36.39 -15.52
C ASP A 515 38.58 35.24 -16.48
N ALA A 516 38.85 35.44 -17.77
CA ALA A 516 38.52 34.45 -18.80
C ALA A 516 39.36 33.18 -18.63
N LEU A 517 38.69 32.02 -18.64
CA LEU A 517 39.36 30.73 -18.63
C LEU A 517 39.87 30.37 -20.02
N PRO A 518 41.10 29.83 -20.13
CA PRO A 518 41.47 29.11 -21.33
C PRO A 518 40.54 27.90 -21.50
N THR A 519 40.26 27.52 -22.74
CA THR A 519 39.54 26.27 -23.01
C THR A 519 40.33 25.09 -22.44
N VAL A 520 39.80 24.46 -21.39
CA VAL A 520 40.43 23.33 -20.70
C VAL A 520 39.81 22.04 -21.23
N GLN A 521 40.63 21.19 -21.83
CA GLN A 521 40.23 19.86 -22.28
C GLN A 521 40.73 18.82 -21.28
N LEU A 522 39.84 17.96 -20.81
CA LEU A 522 40.13 16.97 -19.78
C LEU A 522 40.57 15.66 -20.42
N SER A 523 41.52 14.97 -19.79
CA SER A 523 42.06 13.70 -20.28
C SER A 523 41.22 12.50 -19.86
N VAL A 524 40.55 12.57 -18.70
CA VAL A 524 39.57 11.56 -18.30
C VAL A 524 38.29 11.73 -19.11
N THR A 525 37.86 10.66 -19.76
CA THR A 525 36.67 10.68 -20.63
C THR A 525 35.46 10.07 -19.95
N LEU A 526 34.26 10.52 -20.34
CA LEU A 526 33.00 9.95 -19.88
C LEU A 526 32.83 8.49 -20.30
N HIS A 527 33.50 8.05 -21.35
CA HIS A 527 33.55 6.65 -21.75
C HIS A 527 34.22 5.75 -20.69
N GLU A 528 35.25 6.26 -20.01
CA GLU A 528 35.96 5.52 -18.95
C GLU A 528 35.19 5.54 -17.61
N ILE A 529 34.21 6.44 -17.48
CA ILE A 529 33.35 6.59 -16.30
C ILE A 529 32.08 5.76 -16.46
N PHE A 530 31.39 5.87 -17.59
CA PHE A 530 30.11 5.20 -17.83
C PHE A 530 30.28 3.98 -18.70
N LYS A 531 30.14 2.80 -18.10
CA LYS A 531 30.20 1.52 -18.80
C LYS A 531 28.79 0.97 -18.99
N ALA A 532 28.36 0.83 -20.24
CA ALA A 532 27.10 0.17 -20.57
C ALA A 532 27.15 -1.32 -20.16
N VAL A 533 26.13 -1.79 -19.45
CA VAL A 533 25.97 -3.17 -18.98
C VAL A 533 24.64 -3.70 -19.48
N ASN A 534 24.68 -4.90 -20.09
CA ASN A 534 23.52 -5.54 -20.70
C ASN A 534 22.78 -4.66 -21.74
N ALA A 535 23.49 -3.74 -22.38
CA ALA A 535 22.98 -2.81 -23.38
C ALA A 535 23.84 -2.83 -24.66
N HIS A 536 23.21 -2.67 -25.81
CA HIS A 536 23.87 -2.64 -27.12
C HIS A 536 23.44 -1.38 -27.88
N GLY A 537 24.41 -0.64 -28.42
CA GLY A 537 24.14 0.59 -29.18
C GLY A 537 25.26 1.62 -29.02
N PRO A 538 25.25 2.71 -29.83
CA PRO A 538 26.15 3.84 -29.62
C PRO A 538 25.80 4.54 -28.31
N VAL A 539 26.82 4.87 -27.52
CA VAL A 539 26.66 5.66 -26.29
C VAL A 539 26.77 7.13 -26.62
N GLU A 540 25.78 7.90 -26.21
CA GLU A 540 25.74 9.35 -26.27
C GLU A 540 26.03 9.93 -24.88
N TYR A 541 26.75 11.06 -24.83
CA TYR A 541 27.17 11.67 -23.58
C TYR A 541 26.53 13.05 -23.41
N PHE A 542 26.19 13.36 -22.17
CA PHE A 542 25.63 14.63 -21.77
C PHE A 542 26.55 15.32 -20.76
N ALA A 543 26.67 16.64 -20.90
CA ALA A 543 27.28 17.51 -19.91
C ALA A 543 26.52 18.85 -19.86
N GLY A 544 25.94 19.19 -18.71
CA GLY A 544 25.08 20.36 -18.58
C GLY A 544 24.35 20.46 -17.24
N MET A 545 23.38 21.36 -17.14
CA MET A 545 22.47 21.46 -15.98
C MET A 545 21.24 20.55 -16.16
N LYS A 546 20.51 20.27 -15.07
CA LYS A 546 19.25 19.51 -15.15
C LYS A 546 18.16 20.38 -15.82
N GLY A 547 17.48 19.85 -16.84
CA GLY A 547 16.32 20.49 -17.49
C GLY A 547 16.42 20.51 -19.02
N GLU A 548 15.33 20.89 -19.69
CA GLU A 548 15.32 21.02 -21.16
C GLU A 548 16.25 22.15 -21.63
N ASN A 549 17.02 21.89 -22.69
CA ASN A 549 17.97 22.84 -23.29
C ASN A 549 19.04 23.37 -22.31
N GLN A 550 19.42 22.54 -21.33
CA GLN A 550 20.44 22.87 -20.33
C GLN A 550 21.81 22.27 -20.64
N ASP A 551 21.93 21.59 -21.77
CA ASP A 551 23.18 21.13 -22.37
C ASP A 551 24.17 22.28 -22.39
N HIS A 552 25.43 21.96 -22.07
CA HIS A 552 26.54 22.88 -22.03
C HIS A 552 26.54 23.94 -20.92
N ASN A 553 25.47 24.06 -20.12
CA ASN A 553 25.41 25.02 -19.03
C ASN A 553 26.05 24.48 -17.74
N THR A 554 26.54 25.39 -16.91
CA THR A 554 26.93 25.11 -15.52
C THR A 554 26.16 26.06 -14.60
N SER A 555 26.14 25.81 -13.30
CA SER A 555 25.53 26.73 -12.33
C SER A 555 26.31 28.04 -12.16
N VAL A 556 27.54 28.12 -12.71
CA VAL A 556 28.35 29.34 -12.71
C VAL A 556 28.07 30.12 -13.99
N ALA A 557 27.47 31.31 -13.85
CA ALA A 557 27.19 32.19 -14.96
C ALA A 557 28.45 32.50 -15.78
N GLY A 558 28.38 32.29 -17.10
CA GLY A 558 29.49 32.52 -18.03
C GLY A 558 30.50 31.38 -18.17
N ILE A 559 30.41 30.32 -17.36
CA ILE A 559 31.15 29.07 -17.58
C ILE A 559 30.27 28.03 -18.28
N LYS A 560 30.83 27.41 -19.32
CA LYS A 560 30.20 26.39 -20.13
C LYS A 560 31.02 25.11 -20.12
N VAL A 561 30.32 23.99 -20.29
CA VAL A 561 30.90 22.67 -20.47
C VAL A 561 30.51 22.12 -21.85
N ALA A 562 31.32 21.26 -22.45
CA ALA A 562 30.95 20.52 -23.64
C ALA A 562 31.53 19.12 -23.55
N VAL A 563 30.86 18.17 -24.18
CA VAL A 563 31.34 16.79 -24.32
C VAL A 563 31.23 16.38 -25.78
N ASP A 564 32.24 15.69 -26.29
CA ASP A 564 32.21 15.14 -27.65
C ASP A 564 31.72 13.68 -27.68
N ASN A 565 31.60 13.11 -28.88
CA ASN A 565 31.12 11.74 -29.08
C ASN A 565 32.09 10.67 -28.54
N MET A 566 33.33 11.04 -28.17
CA MET A 566 34.26 10.15 -27.49
C MET A 566 34.21 10.30 -25.96
N GLY A 567 33.32 11.16 -25.45
CA GLY A 567 33.18 11.44 -24.03
C GLY A 567 34.23 12.41 -23.50
N VAL A 568 34.96 13.13 -24.36
CA VAL A 568 35.98 14.08 -23.91
C VAL A 568 35.31 15.38 -23.48
N LEU A 569 35.53 15.77 -22.22
CA LEU A 569 34.98 16.99 -21.64
C LEU A 569 35.86 18.22 -21.90
N THR A 570 35.22 19.34 -22.17
CA THR A 570 35.84 20.66 -22.33
C THR A 570 35.13 21.68 -21.47
N ILE A 571 35.87 22.49 -20.70
CA ILE A 571 35.35 23.58 -19.88
C ILE A 571 35.91 24.90 -20.41
N SER A 572 35.06 25.92 -20.58
CA SER A 572 35.48 27.23 -21.10
C SER A 572 34.55 28.35 -20.67
N GLY A 573 34.98 29.59 -20.85
CA GLY A 573 34.16 30.79 -20.61
C GLY A 573 34.79 31.77 -19.62
N THR A 574 34.01 32.75 -19.20
CA THR A 574 34.42 33.78 -18.24
C THR A 574 33.40 33.82 -17.11
N PRO A 575 33.77 33.52 -15.85
CA PRO A 575 32.82 33.60 -14.74
C PRO A 575 32.32 35.04 -14.59
N LEU A 576 31.01 35.24 -14.57
CA LEU A 576 30.40 36.56 -14.45
C LEU A 576 30.05 36.92 -13.00
N GLU A 577 29.97 35.92 -12.12
CA GLU A 577 29.57 36.06 -10.72
C GLU A 577 30.39 35.12 -9.83
N ALA A 578 30.58 35.53 -8.56
CA ALA A 578 31.24 34.70 -7.56
C ALA A 578 30.33 33.55 -7.16
N SER A 579 30.90 32.38 -6.91
CA SER A 579 30.11 31.19 -6.56
C SER A 579 30.96 30.22 -5.73
N THR A 580 30.41 29.77 -4.61
CA THR A 580 31.04 28.78 -3.72
C THR A 580 30.60 27.34 -4.03
N ASN A 581 29.56 27.17 -4.84
CA ASN A 581 28.90 25.89 -5.10
C ASN A 581 28.67 25.68 -6.61
N GLY A 582 29.65 26.04 -7.43
CA GLY A 582 29.62 25.79 -8.86
C GLY A 582 29.49 24.30 -9.17
N GLU A 583 28.62 23.93 -10.11
CA GLU A 583 28.37 22.54 -10.48
C GLU A 583 27.83 22.39 -11.91
N PHE A 584 27.97 21.19 -12.43
CA PHE A 584 27.24 20.69 -13.59
C PHE A 584 27.07 19.18 -13.46
N TYR A 585 26.30 18.58 -14.37
CA TYR A 585 26.02 17.15 -14.38
C TYR A 585 26.53 16.50 -15.65
N ILE A 586 26.99 15.26 -15.51
CA ILE A 586 27.39 14.39 -16.62
C ILE A 586 26.52 13.14 -16.63
N ALA A 587 26.21 12.63 -17.81
CA ALA A 587 25.48 11.37 -17.98
C ALA A 587 25.83 10.69 -19.30
N ALA A 588 25.41 9.43 -19.43
CA ALA A 588 25.48 8.66 -20.66
C ALA A 588 24.13 8.04 -21.00
N GLY A 589 23.83 7.88 -22.29
CA GLY A 589 22.60 7.26 -22.77
C GLY A 589 22.82 6.40 -24.00
N ILE A 590 21.97 5.39 -24.20
CA ILE A 590 21.81 4.67 -25.48
C ILE A 590 20.40 4.99 -25.98
N HIS A 591 20.33 5.57 -27.18
CA HIS A 591 19.09 6.07 -27.75
C HIS A 591 18.27 6.94 -26.76
N PRO A 592 18.87 7.98 -26.15
CA PRO A 592 18.21 8.77 -25.08
C PRO A 592 16.89 9.44 -25.52
N ASP A 593 16.67 9.57 -26.82
CA ASP A 593 15.48 10.14 -27.44
C ASP A 593 14.40 9.11 -27.83
N ALA A 594 14.61 7.82 -27.55
CA ALA A 594 13.68 6.74 -27.87
C ALA A 594 12.87 6.25 -26.65
N GLU A 595 11.75 5.57 -26.90
CA GLU A 595 10.91 4.99 -25.83
C GLU A 595 11.61 3.86 -25.06
N ASP A 596 12.59 3.19 -25.69
CA ASP A 596 13.40 2.12 -25.11
C ASP A 596 14.77 2.61 -24.58
N ARG A 597 14.88 3.92 -24.28
CA ARG A 597 16.12 4.54 -23.83
C ARG A 597 16.69 3.91 -22.55
N VAL A 598 18.02 3.80 -22.54
CA VAL A 598 18.80 3.50 -21.33
C VAL A 598 19.61 4.74 -21.00
N VAL A 599 19.44 5.31 -19.81
CA VAL A 599 20.18 6.50 -19.36
C VAL A 599 20.81 6.24 -18.01
N SER A 600 22.05 6.69 -17.83
CA SER A 600 22.70 6.68 -16.52
C SER A 600 22.05 7.71 -15.59
N GLU A 601 22.22 7.53 -14.28
CA GLU A 601 21.98 8.63 -13.36
C GLU A 601 22.91 9.80 -13.68
N MET A 602 22.37 11.02 -13.56
CA MET A 602 23.17 12.23 -13.70
C MET A 602 24.13 12.36 -12.52
N THR A 603 25.42 12.30 -12.84
CA THR A 603 26.48 12.42 -11.85
C THR A 603 26.90 13.87 -11.72
N ARG A 604 26.91 14.39 -10.49
CA ARG A 604 27.29 15.75 -10.17
C ARG A 604 28.80 15.92 -10.24
N ILE A 605 29.26 16.99 -10.89
CA ILE A 605 30.64 17.46 -10.88
C ILE A 605 30.68 18.84 -10.23
N ALA A 606 31.56 19.01 -9.24
CA ALA A 606 31.78 20.30 -8.62
C ALA A 606 32.81 21.11 -9.42
N LEU A 607 32.54 22.40 -9.58
CA LEU A 607 33.53 23.37 -10.06
C LEU A 607 34.23 24.00 -8.85
N PRO A 608 35.50 24.43 -8.99
CA PRO A 608 36.16 25.22 -7.96
C PRO A 608 35.38 26.50 -7.63
N GLU A 609 35.58 27.01 -6.41
CA GLU A 609 35.05 28.30 -6.00
C GLU A 609 35.51 29.40 -6.97
N VAL A 610 34.55 30.18 -7.46
CA VAL A 610 34.80 31.42 -8.17
C VAL A 610 34.86 32.53 -7.14
N LYS A 611 36.08 32.99 -6.86
CA LYS A 611 36.29 34.15 -5.99
C LYS A 611 35.78 35.40 -6.71
N ALA A 612 35.28 36.37 -5.95
CA ALA A 612 35.04 37.69 -6.50
C ALA A 612 36.31 38.22 -7.19
N ALA A 613 36.15 39.01 -8.25
CA ALA A 613 37.27 39.78 -8.83
C ALA A 613 37.99 40.50 -7.68
N ASP A 614 39.31 40.71 -7.78
CA ASP A 614 40.07 41.47 -6.77
C ASP A 614 39.57 42.92 -6.71
N THR A 615 38.46 43.13 -6.03
CA THR A 615 38.07 44.37 -5.39
C THR A 615 38.56 44.23 -3.96
N THR A 616 39.69 44.85 -3.66
CA THR A 616 40.00 45.18 -2.27
C THR A 616 38.93 46.15 -1.79
N LEU A 617 37.85 45.61 -1.20
CA LEU A 617 36.98 46.32 -0.29
C LEU A 617 36.85 45.51 1.01
N PRO A 618 36.77 46.17 2.17
CA PRO A 618 36.90 45.55 3.49
C PRO A 618 35.68 44.65 3.78
N PRO A 619 35.69 43.84 4.86
CA PRO A 619 34.47 43.19 5.33
C PRO A 619 33.38 44.25 5.43
N VAL A 620 32.29 44.09 4.68
CA VAL A 620 31.18 45.03 4.77
C VAL A 620 30.63 44.86 6.18
N SER A 621 30.90 45.83 7.05
CA SER A 621 30.13 45.96 8.28
C SER A 621 28.68 46.06 7.84
N LEU A 622 27.86 45.09 8.24
CA LEU A 622 26.42 45.11 8.03
C LEU A 622 25.89 46.49 8.48
N GLY A 623 25.28 47.23 7.56
CA GLY A 623 24.93 48.64 7.77
C GLY A 623 24.70 49.38 6.46
N PHE A 624 23.89 50.45 6.55
CA PHE A 624 23.64 51.33 5.42
C PHE A 624 24.91 52.05 5.00
N THR A 625 24.99 52.33 3.71
CA THR A 625 26.08 53.07 3.06
C THR A 625 25.47 54.10 2.11
N LYS A 626 26.28 55.03 1.62
CA LYS A 626 25.83 56.03 0.65
C LYS A 626 25.28 55.41 -0.64
N GLU A 627 25.69 54.20 -0.99
CA GLU A 627 25.26 53.49 -2.19
C GLU A 627 23.79 53.04 -2.12
N HIS A 628 23.27 52.83 -0.91
CA HIS A 628 21.86 52.50 -0.71
C HIS A 628 20.94 53.68 -1.06
N PHE A 629 21.44 54.93 -0.94
CA PHE A 629 20.70 56.15 -1.28
C PHE A 629 20.77 56.44 -2.78
N ASN A 630 20.14 55.57 -3.56
CA ASN A 630 20.27 55.49 -5.01
C ASN A 630 19.13 56.17 -5.78
N ASN A 631 18.18 56.82 -5.10
CA ASN A 631 17.00 57.46 -5.73
C ASN A 631 16.12 56.49 -6.56
N GLN A 632 16.20 55.18 -6.29
CA GLN A 632 15.39 54.16 -6.93
C GLN A 632 14.04 54.01 -6.20
N GLN A 633 13.05 53.41 -6.86
CA GLN A 633 11.81 52.98 -6.21
C GLN A 633 12.02 51.62 -5.54
N TRP A 634 11.62 51.53 -4.28
CA TRP A 634 11.64 50.34 -3.45
C TRP A 634 10.21 50.05 -2.99
N VAL A 635 10.02 48.95 -2.28
CA VAL A 635 8.81 48.62 -1.54
C VAL A 635 9.19 48.24 -0.12
N MET A 636 8.38 48.65 0.85
CA MET A 636 8.64 48.45 2.28
C MET A 636 7.37 47.97 2.97
N GLY A 637 7.48 46.90 3.77
CA GLY A 637 6.37 46.36 4.56
C GLY A 637 6.73 46.14 6.03
N SER A 638 5.74 46.33 6.91
CA SER A 638 5.87 46.16 8.37
C SER A 638 5.55 44.73 8.81
N PHE A 639 6.29 44.23 9.81
CA PHE A 639 5.96 42.99 10.52
C PHE A 639 5.14 43.23 11.80
N ALA A 640 4.67 44.46 12.07
CA ALA A 640 3.90 44.76 13.26
C ALA A 640 2.53 44.07 13.29
N ASP A 641 2.04 43.76 14.50
CA ASP A 641 0.84 42.94 14.70
C ASP A 641 -0.39 43.67 14.16
N ARG A 642 -1.14 43.00 13.27
CA ARG A 642 -2.34 43.54 12.61
C ARG A 642 -2.11 44.87 11.87
N ASP A 643 -0.85 45.20 11.62
CA ASP A 643 -0.42 46.46 11.04
C ASP A 643 0.31 46.17 9.72
N GLY A 644 -0.28 45.31 8.88
CA GLY A 644 0.27 44.83 7.61
C GLY A 644 0.46 45.93 6.55
N GLU A 645 0.97 47.08 6.93
CA GLU A 645 1.30 48.20 6.10
C GLU A 645 2.33 47.81 5.06
N ILE A 646 2.06 48.24 3.83
CA ILE A 646 2.90 48.02 2.67
C ILE A 646 2.82 49.27 1.80
N GLY A 647 3.97 49.75 1.34
CA GLY A 647 4.02 50.95 0.53
C GLY A 647 5.26 51.00 -0.35
N TYR A 648 5.18 51.85 -1.38
CA TYR A 648 6.37 52.22 -2.13
C TYR A 648 7.29 53.04 -1.23
N ALA A 649 8.59 52.80 -1.35
CA ALA A 649 9.62 53.45 -0.57
C ALA A 649 10.75 53.97 -1.47
N SER A 650 11.61 54.82 -0.94
CA SER A 650 12.83 55.24 -1.62
C SER A 650 13.85 55.75 -0.61
N LEU A 651 15.12 55.39 -0.84
CA LEU A 651 16.26 55.97 -0.14
C LEU A 651 16.86 57.06 -1.03
N MET A 652 16.60 58.32 -0.66
CA MET A 652 16.91 59.47 -1.50
C MET A 652 18.25 60.12 -1.11
N ASN A 653 18.97 60.59 -2.12
CA ASN A 653 20.17 61.41 -2.01
C ASN A 653 20.00 62.70 -2.82
N ASN A 654 19.77 63.80 -2.11
CA ASN A 654 19.64 65.13 -2.64
C ASN A 654 20.93 65.92 -2.38
N ASN A 655 21.94 65.72 -3.25
CA ASN A 655 23.24 66.39 -3.18
C ASN A 655 23.96 66.21 -1.82
N GLY A 656 23.91 65.00 -1.24
CA GLY A 656 24.54 64.66 0.04
C GLY A 656 23.64 64.84 1.27
N SER A 657 22.40 65.29 1.09
CA SER A 657 21.33 65.17 2.08
C SER A 657 20.56 63.87 1.84
N PHE A 658 20.48 63.01 2.85
CA PHE A 658 19.79 61.72 2.76
C PHE A 658 18.37 61.81 3.33
N GLU A 659 17.41 61.21 2.65
CA GLU A 659 16.01 61.13 3.11
C GLU A 659 15.52 59.69 2.99
N TRP A 660 14.70 59.27 3.95
CA TRP A 660 13.94 58.03 3.89
C TRP A 660 12.51 58.37 3.52
N CYS A 661 12.01 57.79 2.44
CA CYS A 661 10.64 57.99 1.98
C CYS A 661 9.86 56.68 2.05
N TRP A 662 8.64 56.71 2.56
CA TRP A 662 7.72 55.56 2.56
C TRP A 662 6.27 56.01 2.46
N GLY A 663 5.58 55.58 1.39
CA GLY A 663 4.22 56.01 1.12
C GLY A 663 4.11 57.50 0.78
N ASP A 664 2.93 58.06 1.00
CA ASP A 664 2.60 59.46 0.79
C ASP A 664 1.84 60.06 1.97
N GLN A 665 1.91 61.38 2.09
CA GLN A 665 1.18 62.13 3.11
C GLN A 665 -0.33 61.93 2.90
N GLU A 666 -1.07 61.73 4.00
CA GLU A 666 -2.53 61.60 3.97
C GLU A 666 -3.16 62.82 3.28
N ASN A 667 -4.08 62.56 2.35
CA ASN A 667 -4.88 63.62 1.76
C ASN A 667 -5.93 64.15 2.76
N GLU A 668 -6.71 65.16 2.36
CA GLU A 668 -7.75 65.76 3.23
C GLU A 668 -8.86 64.79 3.67
N PHE A 669 -8.92 63.59 3.09
CA PHE A 669 -9.85 62.51 3.41
C PHE A 669 -9.19 61.35 4.18
N GLY A 670 -7.91 61.46 4.55
CA GLY A 670 -7.15 60.41 5.22
C GLY A 670 -6.74 59.25 4.30
N GLU A 671 -6.79 59.43 2.98
CA GLU A 671 -6.38 58.40 2.03
C GLU A 671 -4.93 58.59 1.57
N GLN A 672 -4.22 57.48 1.41
CA GLN A 672 -2.87 57.41 0.86
C GLN A 672 -2.90 56.69 -0.50
N THR A 673 -2.11 57.19 -1.44
CA THR A 673 -2.04 56.64 -2.81
C THR A 673 -0.98 55.55 -2.94
N PHE A 674 0.16 55.70 -2.26
CA PHE A 674 1.33 54.84 -2.43
C PHE A 674 1.59 53.93 -1.22
N LYS A 675 0.65 53.89 -0.27
CA LYS A 675 0.66 53.03 0.91
C LYS A 675 -0.71 52.37 1.07
N SER A 676 -0.73 51.15 1.60
CA SER A 676 -1.93 50.38 1.90
C SER A 676 -1.68 49.43 3.06
N ASN A 677 -2.69 48.67 3.48
CA ASN A 677 -2.57 47.71 4.56
C ASN A 677 -3.24 46.37 4.19
N ILE A 678 -2.47 45.28 4.22
CA ILE A 678 -2.95 43.93 3.88
C ILE A 678 -3.93 43.36 4.92
N SER A 679 -3.98 43.95 6.11
CA SER A 679 -4.87 43.57 7.21
C SER A 679 -6.31 44.09 7.03
N ASP A 680 -6.56 45.07 6.15
CA ASP A 680 -7.84 45.79 6.05
C ASP A 680 -8.85 45.19 5.07
N THR A 681 -8.42 44.29 4.18
CA THR A 681 -9.28 43.79 3.09
C THR A 681 -9.82 42.39 3.41
N TYR A 682 -11.14 42.28 3.46
CA TYR A 682 -11.86 41.01 3.66
C TYR A 682 -12.86 40.76 2.54
N ILE A 683 -12.95 39.52 2.08
CA ILE A 683 -14.00 39.04 1.17
C ILE A 683 -14.75 37.91 1.87
N ASN A 684 -16.07 38.06 2.01
CA ASN A 684 -16.95 37.09 2.67
C ASN A 684 -16.50 36.70 4.10
N GLY A 685 -15.81 37.61 4.80
CA GLY A 685 -15.32 37.38 6.16
C GLY A 685 -13.93 36.76 6.27
N SER A 686 -13.25 36.45 5.16
CA SER A 686 -11.85 35.99 5.13
C SER A 686 -10.92 37.08 4.58
N PRO A 687 -9.66 37.20 5.06
CA PRO A 687 -8.68 38.15 4.51
C PRO A 687 -8.39 37.90 3.01
N ASP A 688 -8.26 38.98 2.23
CA ASP A 688 -7.80 38.95 0.83
C ASP A 688 -6.62 39.93 0.61
N PRO A 689 -5.45 39.65 1.22
CA PRO A 689 -4.28 40.52 1.14
C PRO A 689 -3.77 40.70 -0.30
N ILE A 690 -3.95 39.69 -1.15
CA ILE A 690 -3.56 39.73 -2.57
C ILE A 690 -4.33 40.80 -3.34
N SER A 691 -5.61 41.03 -3.03
CA SER A 691 -6.34 42.11 -3.69
C SER A 691 -5.82 43.50 -3.30
N THR A 692 -5.31 43.66 -2.08
CA THR A 692 -4.67 44.92 -1.65
C THR A 692 -3.39 45.15 -2.46
N LEU A 693 -2.53 44.13 -2.52
CA LEU A 693 -1.25 44.21 -3.23
C LEU A 693 -1.44 44.47 -4.72
N ARG A 694 -2.41 43.79 -5.35
CA ARG A 694 -2.74 44.00 -6.76
C ARG A 694 -3.23 45.41 -7.06
N LYS A 695 -3.99 46.04 -6.15
CA LYS A 695 -4.40 47.45 -6.31
C LYS A 695 -3.17 48.34 -6.27
N LEU A 696 -2.26 48.12 -5.33
CA LEU A 696 -1.03 48.89 -5.18
C LEU A 696 -0.10 48.74 -6.40
N ASP A 697 -0.04 47.57 -7.02
CA ASP A 697 0.71 47.32 -8.27
C ASP A 697 0.19 48.12 -9.48
N THR A 698 -1.08 48.56 -9.47
CA THR A 698 -1.62 49.41 -10.56
C THR A 698 -1.20 50.87 -10.46
N ILE A 699 -0.60 51.26 -9.33
CA ILE A 699 -0.25 52.64 -9.02
C ILE A 699 1.17 52.91 -9.49
N THR A 700 1.37 53.96 -10.28
CA THR A 700 2.66 54.29 -10.91
C THR A 700 3.07 55.72 -10.59
N GLY A 701 4.36 56.04 -10.78
CA GLY A 701 4.87 57.40 -10.67
C GLY A 701 5.29 57.84 -9.26
N TYR A 702 5.51 56.92 -8.32
CA TYR A 702 5.90 57.22 -6.94
C TYR A 702 7.09 58.19 -6.85
N LEU A 703 8.20 57.89 -7.56
CA LEU A 703 9.40 58.74 -7.53
C LEU A 703 9.14 60.19 -7.98
N GLN A 704 8.17 60.40 -8.89
CA GLN A 704 7.82 61.73 -9.41
C GLN A 704 6.79 62.46 -8.55
N SER A 705 6.15 61.77 -7.60
CA SER A 705 5.16 62.38 -6.71
C SER A 705 5.82 63.40 -5.78
N SER A 706 5.24 64.59 -5.68
CA SER A 706 5.64 65.59 -4.68
C SER A 706 5.01 65.33 -3.30
N ASN A 707 4.08 64.38 -3.20
CA ASN A 707 3.37 64.04 -1.96
C ASN A 707 4.02 62.91 -1.16
N LYS A 708 5.20 62.41 -1.59
CA LYS A 708 5.91 61.35 -0.86
C LYS A 708 6.11 61.75 0.59
N ASP A 709 5.83 60.84 1.50
CA ASP A 709 6.17 61.04 2.90
C ASP A 709 7.66 60.73 3.06
N CYS A 710 8.47 61.78 3.21
CA CYS A 710 9.92 61.72 3.27
C CYS A 710 10.40 62.51 4.49
N TRP A 711 11.30 61.92 5.26
CA TRP A 711 11.96 62.59 6.38
C TRP A 711 13.49 62.51 6.26
N PRO A 712 14.20 63.55 6.73
CA PRO A 712 15.65 63.57 6.67
C PRO A 712 16.25 62.53 7.62
N ILE A 713 17.35 61.92 7.20
CA ILE A 713 18.09 60.94 7.98
C ILE A 713 19.58 61.24 8.03
N THR A 714 20.22 60.85 9.13
CA THR A 714 21.66 60.89 9.32
C THR A 714 22.21 59.48 9.15
N LEU A 715 23.11 59.28 8.19
CA LEU A 715 23.89 58.04 8.07
C LEU A 715 25.08 58.08 9.04
N ASN A 716 25.07 57.20 10.05
CA ASN A 716 26.11 57.11 11.07
C ASN A 716 27.33 56.32 10.56
N ASN A 717 28.48 56.49 11.23
CA ASN A 717 29.73 55.83 10.82
C ASN A 717 29.71 54.30 11.00
N ASP A 718 28.82 53.77 11.84
CA ASP A 718 28.61 52.34 12.06
C ASP A 718 27.60 51.73 11.08
N GLY A 719 27.04 52.53 10.16
CA GLY A 719 26.04 52.09 9.19
C GLY A 719 24.60 52.10 9.71
N THR A 720 24.33 52.54 10.94
CA THR A 720 22.96 52.82 11.40
C THR A 720 22.43 54.13 10.81
N LEU A 721 21.11 54.32 10.79
CA LEU A 721 20.49 55.59 10.42
C LEU A 721 19.75 56.21 11.60
N THR A 722 19.77 57.54 11.69
CA THR A 722 18.96 58.28 12.66
C THR A 722 18.05 59.26 11.94
N ALA A 723 16.74 59.09 12.05
CA ALA A 723 15.73 60.03 11.58
C ALA A 723 15.33 60.98 12.71
N HIS A 724 15.19 62.26 12.40
CA HIS A 724 14.64 63.24 13.34
C HIS A 724 13.14 63.41 13.05
N HIS A 725 12.30 62.84 13.91
CA HIS A 725 10.85 63.01 13.86
C HIS A 725 10.40 64.07 14.86
N ASN A 726 9.44 64.90 14.46
CA ASN A 726 8.72 65.78 15.37
C ASN A 726 7.29 65.28 15.46
N ASP A 727 7.00 64.51 16.50
CA ASP A 727 5.66 63.99 16.76
C ASP A 727 4.98 64.86 17.82
N MET A 728 3.88 65.53 17.43
CA MET A 728 3.09 66.42 18.29
C MET A 728 3.89 67.47 19.08
N GLY A 729 5.02 67.96 18.54
CA GLY A 729 5.87 68.96 19.21
C GLY A 729 6.97 68.37 20.10
N VAL A 730 7.14 67.05 20.11
CA VAL A 730 8.24 66.35 20.79
C VAL A 730 9.25 65.88 19.74
N GLU A 731 10.50 66.32 19.87
CA GLU A 731 11.60 65.79 19.06
C GLU A 731 11.92 64.36 19.50
N THR A 732 11.64 63.39 18.63
CA THR A 732 11.98 61.98 18.83
C THR A 732 12.93 61.53 17.73
N ASN A 733 14.02 60.86 18.11
CA ASN A 733 14.94 60.27 17.14
C ASN A 733 14.52 58.82 16.88
N TRP A 734 14.28 58.46 15.62
CA TRP A 734 14.09 57.07 15.23
C TRP A 734 15.41 56.49 14.76
N ASN A 735 15.79 55.31 15.26
CA ASN A 735 17.01 54.63 14.86
C ASN A 735 16.70 53.46 13.94
N TYR A 736 17.47 53.31 12.86
CA TYR A 736 17.33 52.21 11.91
C TYR A 736 18.61 51.37 11.93
N GLU A 737 18.45 50.10 12.21
CA GLU A 737 19.53 49.12 12.26
C GLU A 737 19.27 48.05 11.20
N MET A 738 20.23 47.87 10.29
CA MET A 738 20.17 46.80 9.29
C MET A 738 20.49 45.47 9.97
N LEU A 739 19.56 44.52 9.94
CA LEU A 739 19.73 43.18 10.51
C LEU A 739 20.10 42.14 9.45
N TYR A 740 19.75 42.38 8.20
CA TYR A 740 20.10 41.51 7.09
C TYR A 740 20.15 42.30 5.78
N GLN A 741 21.03 41.87 4.87
CA GLN A 741 21.06 42.34 3.50
C GLN A 741 21.41 41.19 2.57
N ASN A 742 20.63 41.08 1.50
CA ASN A 742 20.99 40.32 0.31
C ASN A 742 21.01 41.28 -0.90
N ILE A 743 21.86 40.97 -1.88
CA ILE A 743 21.88 41.66 -3.17
C ILE A 743 21.67 40.61 -4.25
N ARG A 744 20.57 40.71 -4.99
CA ARG A 744 20.23 39.80 -6.08
C ARG A 744 19.95 40.60 -7.34
N ASP A 745 20.65 40.28 -8.43
CA ASP A 745 20.52 40.99 -9.72
C ASP A 745 20.70 42.51 -9.62
N GLY A 746 21.55 42.97 -8.69
CA GLY A 746 21.78 44.39 -8.43
C GLY A 746 20.70 45.09 -7.61
N HIS A 747 19.70 44.34 -7.12
CA HIS A 747 18.66 44.83 -6.22
C HIS A 747 18.97 44.43 -4.77
N TYR A 748 18.85 45.39 -3.87
CA TYR A 748 18.91 45.21 -2.43
C TYR A 748 17.61 44.64 -1.87
N GLN A 749 17.76 43.68 -0.96
CA GLN A 749 16.73 43.09 -0.12
C GLN A 749 17.22 43.18 1.32
N ILE A 750 16.56 43.98 2.15
CA ILE A 750 17.05 44.35 3.48
C ILE A 750 15.98 44.07 4.53
N ILE A 751 16.41 43.53 5.67
CA ILE A 751 15.61 43.51 6.90
C ILE A 751 16.16 44.59 7.82
N VAL A 752 15.29 45.50 8.25
CA VAL A 752 15.66 46.66 9.06
C VAL A 752 14.81 46.70 10.32
N LYS A 753 15.47 46.88 11.47
CA LYS A 753 14.82 47.18 12.73
C LYS A 753 14.71 48.69 12.89
N VAL A 754 13.52 49.16 13.23
CA VAL A 754 13.24 50.56 13.56
C VAL A 754 13.00 50.66 15.06
N ASN A 755 13.74 51.57 15.67
CA ASN A 755 13.84 51.72 17.12
C ASN A 755 14.23 50.40 17.80
N ASN A 756 13.70 50.15 19.00
CA ASN A 756 14.02 48.95 19.78
C ASN A 756 13.03 47.81 19.55
N GLN A 757 12.04 47.97 18.64
CA GLN A 757 10.82 47.16 18.71
C GLN A 757 10.27 46.71 17.36
N GLU A 758 10.37 47.49 16.29
CA GLU A 758 9.61 47.19 15.08
C GLU A 758 10.52 46.69 13.96
N LEU A 759 10.06 45.68 13.22
CA LEU A 759 10.79 45.08 12.11
C LEU A 759 10.10 45.42 10.80
N PHE A 760 10.90 45.75 9.79
CA PHE A 760 10.45 45.97 8.43
C PHE A 760 11.32 45.20 7.44
N TRP A 761 10.75 44.90 6.29
CA TRP A 761 11.49 44.49 5.11
C TRP A 761 11.43 45.60 4.07
N ILE A 762 12.52 45.79 3.31
CA ILE A 762 12.56 46.68 2.16
C ILE A 762 13.23 45.98 0.98
N ASP A 763 12.61 46.07 -0.18
CA ASP A 763 13.03 45.39 -1.41
C ASP A 763 13.07 46.40 -2.57
N SER A 764 14.20 46.47 -3.26
CA SER A 764 14.37 47.34 -4.44
C SER A 764 14.08 46.62 -5.76
N ALA A 765 13.76 45.32 -5.73
CA ALA A 765 13.38 44.55 -6.90
C ALA A 765 12.06 45.05 -7.50
N THR A 766 11.90 44.83 -8.81
CA THR A 766 10.70 45.23 -9.56
C THR A 766 9.62 44.14 -9.58
N THR A 767 9.73 43.14 -8.71
CA THR A 767 8.75 42.06 -8.57
C THR A 767 7.38 42.62 -8.17
N PRO A 768 6.30 42.31 -8.92
CA PRO A 768 4.95 42.70 -8.55
C PRO A 768 4.61 42.32 -7.11
N LEU A 769 3.94 43.21 -6.40
CA LEU A 769 3.52 43.02 -5.02
C LEU A 769 2.55 41.85 -4.85
N ASP A 770 1.67 41.59 -5.82
CA ASP A 770 0.71 40.49 -5.74
C ASP A 770 1.28 39.11 -6.13
N GLN A 771 2.54 39.06 -6.60
CA GLN A 771 3.20 37.82 -6.98
C GLN A 771 3.59 37.00 -5.73
N THR A 772 3.21 35.72 -5.73
CA THR A 772 3.61 34.72 -4.73
C THR A 772 4.51 33.65 -5.35
N LEU A 773 5.27 32.95 -4.51
CA LEU A 773 6.13 31.83 -4.88
C LEU A 773 5.40 30.50 -4.68
N ALA A 774 5.83 29.46 -5.40
CA ALA A 774 5.25 28.12 -5.26
C ALA A 774 5.59 27.52 -3.88
N VAL A 775 4.64 26.80 -3.28
CA VAL A 775 4.75 26.27 -1.91
C VAL A 775 5.97 25.35 -1.78
N ASN A 776 6.20 24.51 -2.78
CA ASN A 776 7.31 23.55 -2.80
C ASN A 776 8.72 24.18 -2.81
N THR A 777 8.84 25.48 -3.08
CA THR A 777 10.13 26.19 -3.03
C THR A 777 10.69 26.26 -1.61
N GLN A 778 9.82 26.46 -0.60
CA GLN A 778 10.22 26.56 0.81
C GLN A 778 9.71 25.40 1.67
N ILE A 779 8.58 24.77 1.30
CA ILE A 779 7.91 23.75 2.13
C ILE A 779 7.91 22.42 1.38
N ALA A 780 8.53 21.40 1.96
CA ALA A 780 8.51 20.03 1.45
C ALA A 780 8.83 19.05 2.59
N GLU A 781 8.44 17.79 2.43
CA GLU A 781 8.81 16.71 3.36
C GLU A 781 10.34 16.68 3.61
N GLY A 782 10.72 16.53 4.87
CA GLY A 782 12.11 16.56 5.33
C GLY A 782 12.71 17.96 5.51
N LYS A 783 12.00 19.03 5.14
CA LYS A 783 12.49 20.40 5.38
C LYS A 783 12.20 20.84 6.82
N VAL A 784 13.13 21.65 7.33
CA VAL A 784 13.01 22.37 8.61
C VAL A 784 13.02 23.85 8.31
N GLU A 785 12.05 24.60 8.83
CA GLU A 785 12.01 26.06 8.80
C GLU A 785 12.02 26.64 10.22
N TYR A 786 12.60 27.81 10.35
CA TYR A 786 12.61 28.65 11.53
C TYR A 786 11.77 29.87 11.24
N TYR A 787 10.92 30.28 12.16
CA TYR A 787 9.98 31.37 11.91
C TYR A 787 9.90 32.33 13.08
N MET A 788 9.61 33.58 12.75
CA MET A 788 9.37 34.63 13.72
C MET A 788 8.08 35.35 13.35
N SER A 789 7.16 35.39 14.31
CA SER A 789 5.88 36.09 14.21
C SER A 789 5.68 36.98 15.42
N VAL A 790 5.05 38.13 15.21
CA VAL A 790 4.68 39.03 16.29
C VAL A 790 3.37 38.53 16.90
N GLU A 791 3.31 38.50 18.23
CA GLU A 791 2.11 38.14 18.98
C GLU A 791 1.80 39.36 19.87
N SER A 792 0.70 40.07 19.58
CA SER A 792 0.19 41.11 20.47
C SER A 792 -1.31 40.85 20.64
N ASP A 793 -1.71 40.39 21.82
CA ASP A 793 -3.11 40.41 22.14
C ASP A 793 -3.56 41.86 22.45
N GLY A 794 -4.85 42.13 22.27
CA GLY A 794 -5.40 43.44 22.59
C GLY A 794 -5.37 43.78 24.10
N GLN A 795 -4.76 42.95 24.94
CA GLN A 795 -4.60 43.10 26.38
C GLN A 795 -3.14 42.99 26.81
N HIS A 796 -2.22 43.62 26.06
CA HIS A 796 -0.81 43.70 26.40
C HIS A 796 -0.53 43.96 27.89
N HIS A 797 0.14 43.00 28.53
CA HIS A 797 0.65 43.08 29.89
C HIS A 797 2.18 43.16 29.86
N GLU A 798 2.74 44.36 30.05
CA GLU A 798 4.19 44.65 29.95
C GLU A 798 5.08 43.73 30.82
N GLU A 799 4.54 43.16 31.90
CA GLU A 799 5.24 42.23 32.80
C GLU A 799 5.25 40.76 32.33
N LEU A 800 4.35 40.36 31.41
CA LEU A 800 4.20 38.99 30.90
C LEU A 800 4.62 38.88 29.43
N ASP A 801 4.26 39.88 28.61
CA ASP A 801 4.40 39.81 27.16
C ASP A 801 5.68 40.51 26.65
N GLY A 802 6.39 41.24 27.53
CA GLY A 802 7.51 42.11 27.13
C GLY A 802 7.01 43.48 26.66
N PRO A 803 7.70 44.19 25.75
CA PRO A 803 7.20 45.45 25.18
C PRO A 803 6.05 45.22 24.17
N LYS A 804 5.26 46.26 23.88
CA LYS A 804 4.03 46.23 23.04
C LYS A 804 4.15 45.53 21.67
N LEU A 805 5.36 45.32 21.16
CA LEU A 805 5.66 44.50 20.00
C LEU A 805 6.69 43.45 20.41
N SER A 806 6.23 42.26 20.77
CA SER A 806 7.05 41.12 21.16
C SER A 806 6.99 40.02 20.11
N TYR A 807 8.13 39.38 19.85
CA TYR A 807 8.23 38.33 18.84
C TYR A 807 8.30 36.95 19.47
N SER A 808 7.57 36.02 18.87
CA SER A 808 7.72 34.58 19.06
C SER A 808 8.73 34.02 18.06
N TYR A 809 9.45 32.98 18.44
CA TYR A 809 10.44 32.30 17.62
C TYR A 809 10.23 30.79 17.70
N GLY A 810 10.02 30.14 16.57
CA GLY A 810 9.73 28.71 16.51
C GLY A 810 10.51 27.95 15.44
N LYS A 811 10.49 26.63 15.56
CA LYS A 811 11.03 25.66 14.60
C LYS A 811 9.89 24.76 14.11
N ARG A 812 9.74 24.63 12.81
CA ARG A 812 8.78 23.72 12.18
C ARG A 812 9.49 22.71 11.29
N GLU A 813 9.16 21.43 11.48
CA GLU A 813 9.69 20.30 10.72
C GLU A 813 8.58 19.61 9.95
N TYR A 814 8.72 19.51 8.63
CA TYR A 814 7.75 18.84 7.76
C TYR A 814 8.11 17.38 7.60
N GLN A 815 7.21 16.50 8.02
CA GLN A 815 7.39 15.05 8.09
C GLN A 815 6.61 14.33 6.99
N ALA A 816 6.83 13.01 6.89
CA ALA A 816 6.12 12.15 5.96
C ALA A 816 4.60 12.22 6.15
N ASN A 817 3.87 11.90 5.07
CA ASN A 817 2.41 11.88 5.04
C ASN A 817 1.77 13.25 5.37
N ASN A 818 2.39 14.34 4.90
CA ASN A 818 1.88 15.71 5.07
C ASN A 818 1.70 16.13 6.55
N GLN A 819 2.51 15.55 7.43
CA GLN A 819 2.56 15.92 8.85
C GLN A 819 3.58 17.04 9.06
N TYR A 820 3.40 17.84 10.10
CA TYR A 820 4.43 18.75 10.59
C TYR A 820 4.49 18.70 12.12
N GLN A 821 5.67 19.01 12.64
CA GLN A 821 5.92 19.23 14.05
C GLN A 821 6.39 20.66 14.25
N ASP A 822 5.64 21.45 15.00
CA ASP A 822 6.01 22.80 15.40
C ASP A 822 6.47 22.82 16.87
N ASN A 823 7.66 23.36 17.12
CA ASN A 823 8.21 23.55 18.44
C ASN A 823 8.50 25.03 18.65
N SER A 824 7.88 25.62 19.67
CA SER A 824 8.24 26.97 20.07
C SER A 824 9.62 26.97 20.73
N ILE A 825 10.52 27.82 20.23
CA ILE A 825 11.83 28.05 20.83
C ILE A 825 11.71 29.15 21.89
N LEU A 826 10.97 30.22 21.60
CA LEU A 826 10.65 31.30 22.53
C LEU A 826 9.22 31.80 22.28
N PRO A 827 8.32 31.77 23.28
CA PRO A 827 8.50 31.21 24.62
C PRO A 827 8.66 29.68 24.57
N GLU A 828 9.35 29.11 25.56
CA GLU A 828 9.57 27.66 25.60
C GLU A 828 8.31 26.91 26.06
N GLY A 829 8.16 25.63 25.67
CA GLY A 829 7.17 24.72 26.25
C GLY A 829 5.89 24.49 25.44
N PHE A 830 5.82 25.01 24.21
CA PHE A 830 4.72 24.78 23.27
C PHE A 830 5.18 23.83 22.16
N ASP A 831 4.32 22.86 21.85
CA ASP A 831 4.58 21.80 20.86
C ASP A 831 3.28 21.45 20.14
N THR A 832 3.19 21.88 18.88
CA THR A 832 1.95 21.89 18.11
C THR A 832 2.13 21.05 16.84
N PRO A 833 1.87 19.74 16.92
CA PRO A 833 1.84 18.90 15.73
C PRO A 833 0.60 19.23 14.89
N GLY A 834 0.66 18.91 13.61
CA GLY A 834 -0.48 19.05 12.72
C GLY A 834 -0.28 18.50 11.32
N THR A 835 -1.24 18.79 10.46
CA THR A 835 -1.17 18.44 9.04
C THR A 835 -1.02 19.68 8.18
N TRP A 836 -0.30 19.57 7.07
CA TRP A 836 -0.14 20.69 6.13
C TRP A 836 -0.56 20.28 4.73
N GLN A 837 -1.06 21.24 3.95
CA GLN A 837 -1.40 21.01 2.55
C GLN A 837 -1.16 22.27 1.72
N SER A 838 -0.83 22.06 0.45
CA SER A 838 -0.84 23.12 -0.54
C SER A 838 -2.23 23.27 -1.15
N VAL A 839 -2.78 24.48 -1.11
CA VAL A 839 -4.11 24.83 -1.61
C VAL A 839 -3.98 25.95 -2.64
N LYS A 840 -4.75 25.86 -3.72
CA LYS A 840 -4.90 26.98 -4.66
C LYS A 840 -6.15 27.78 -4.31
N ASP A 841 -5.99 29.09 -4.20
CA ASP A 841 -7.13 29.98 -4.00
C ASP A 841 -7.98 30.11 -5.29
N MET A 842 -9.08 30.87 -5.21
CA MET A 842 -9.99 31.10 -6.34
C MET A 842 -9.31 31.83 -7.52
N LYS A 843 -8.15 32.45 -7.32
CA LYS A 843 -7.36 33.15 -8.33
C LYS A 843 -6.22 32.26 -8.87
N GLY A 844 -6.11 31.02 -8.39
CA GLY A 844 -5.10 30.05 -8.80
C GLY A 844 -3.74 30.23 -8.10
N LEU A 845 -3.64 31.14 -7.12
CA LEU A 845 -2.42 31.34 -6.35
C LEU A 845 -2.29 30.27 -5.28
N GLU A 846 -1.09 29.73 -5.16
CA GLU A 846 -0.78 28.65 -4.24
C GLU A 846 -0.46 29.21 -2.84
N ARG A 847 -1.02 28.58 -1.81
CA ARG A 847 -0.79 28.87 -0.40
C ARG A 847 -0.70 27.59 0.40
N VAL A 848 -0.07 27.63 1.56
CA VAL A 848 -0.07 26.52 2.51
C VAL A 848 -1.14 26.75 3.58
N GLU A 849 -1.83 25.68 3.96
CA GLU A 849 -2.72 25.61 5.12
C GLU A 849 -2.15 24.56 6.08
N LEU A 850 -1.90 24.96 7.33
CA LEU A 850 -1.42 24.10 8.41
C LEU A 850 -2.50 23.97 9.48
N GLU A 851 -3.10 22.79 9.61
CA GLU A 851 -4.14 22.49 10.59
C GLU A 851 -3.51 21.88 11.86
N GLU A 852 -3.60 22.59 12.97
CA GLU A 852 -3.03 22.19 14.27
C GLU A 852 -3.89 21.10 14.93
N GLU A 853 -3.27 20.02 15.41
CA GLU A 853 -3.98 18.91 16.08
C GLU A 853 -4.19 19.16 17.59
N ARG A 854 -3.36 20.02 18.19
CA ARG A 854 -3.32 20.30 19.63
C ARG A 854 -3.27 21.81 19.90
N GLU A 855 -3.22 22.18 21.18
CA GLU A 855 -3.25 23.55 21.68
C GLU A 855 -4.56 24.29 21.38
N ASP A 856 -4.58 25.18 20.39
CA ASP A 856 -5.69 26.06 20.00
C ASP A 856 -6.43 25.59 18.73
N GLN A 857 -5.93 24.53 18.08
CA GLN A 857 -6.56 23.84 16.94
C GLN A 857 -6.92 24.77 15.78
N LYS A 858 -6.08 25.77 15.52
CA LYS A 858 -6.32 26.73 14.44
C LYS A 858 -5.76 26.19 13.12
N THR A 859 -6.19 26.80 12.03
CA THR A 859 -5.54 26.62 10.73
C THR A 859 -4.69 27.84 10.42
N ARG A 860 -3.37 27.68 10.33
CA ARG A 860 -2.46 28.74 9.87
C ARG A 860 -2.43 28.76 8.36
N VAL A 861 -2.73 29.91 7.76
CA VAL A 861 -2.74 30.07 6.30
C VAL A 861 -1.59 30.99 5.89
N ARG A 862 -0.85 30.63 4.84
CA ARG A 862 0.32 31.39 4.39
C ARG A 862 0.51 31.38 2.88
N TYR A 863 0.68 32.55 2.28
CA TYR A 863 1.34 32.69 0.98
C TYR A 863 2.85 32.87 1.17
N ILE A 864 3.67 32.28 0.30
CA ILE A 864 5.11 32.59 0.22
C ILE A 864 5.26 33.81 -0.68
N HIS A 865 5.75 34.94 -0.16
CA HIS A 865 5.63 36.24 -0.82
C HIS A 865 6.95 36.75 -1.43
N ARG A 866 8.04 36.76 -0.66
CA ARG A 866 9.36 37.23 -1.11
C ARG A 866 10.46 36.29 -0.64
N ASP A 867 11.44 36.05 -1.51
CA ASP A 867 12.65 35.28 -1.21
C ASP A 867 13.85 36.23 -1.12
N PHE A 868 14.41 36.34 0.08
CA PHE A 868 15.55 37.19 0.42
C PHE A 868 16.86 36.38 0.51
N GLY A 869 16.88 35.10 0.13
CA GLY A 869 18.06 34.24 0.25
C GLY A 869 18.06 33.46 1.56
N ASP A 870 18.74 33.97 2.60
CA ASP A 870 18.74 33.31 3.92
C ASP A 870 17.38 33.39 4.61
N PHE A 871 16.56 34.37 4.22
CA PHE A 871 15.22 34.58 4.74
C PHE A 871 14.19 34.56 3.61
N TYR A 872 12.95 34.27 3.95
CA TYR A 872 11.80 34.55 3.09
C TYR A 872 10.66 35.13 3.92
N ILE A 873 9.79 35.88 3.24
CA ILE A 873 8.68 36.61 3.84
C ILE A 873 7.39 35.91 3.43
N GLY A 874 6.56 35.58 4.42
CA GLY A 874 5.23 35.04 4.21
C GLY A 874 4.15 36.08 4.53
N ILE A 875 3.02 35.99 3.82
CA ILE A 875 1.78 36.66 4.20
C ILE A 875 0.93 35.64 4.93
N THR A 876 0.63 35.88 6.21
CA THR A 876 0.07 34.90 7.14
C THR A 876 -1.19 35.40 7.82
N TRP A 877 -2.12 34.50 8.10
CA TRP A 877 -3.23 34.71 9.05
C TRP A 877 -3.66 33.37 9.66
N SER A 878 -4.49 33.43 10.70
CA SER A 878 -4.99 32.24 11.40
C SER A 878 -6.49 32.14 11.27
N LYS A 879 -7.00 30.92 11.12
CA LYS A 879 -8.42 30.59 11.13
C LYS A 879 -8.76 29.80 12.37
N GLU A 880 -9.60 30.41 13.21
CA GLU A 880 -10.10 29.85 14.45
C GLU A 880 -11.12 28.72 14.20
N VAL A 881 -11.28 27.82 15.17
CA VAL A 881 -12.26 26.72 15.12
C VAL A 881 -13.70 27.22 14.93
N ASN A 882 -14.01 28.40 15.46
CA ASN A 882 -15.32 29.05 15.32
C ASN A 882 -15.54 29.71 13.93
N GLY A 883 -14.55 29.63 13.03
CA GLY A 883 -14.56 30.20 11.70
C GLY A 883 -14.17 31.67 11.62
N GLN A 884 -13.79 32.32 12.73
CA GLN A 884 -13.20 33.65 12.70
C GLN A 884 -11.79 33.57 12.12
N GLU A 885 -11.42 34.54 11.28
CA GLU A 885 -10.08 34.64 10.72
C GLU A 885 -9.41 35.91 11.25
N SER A 886 -8.14 35.81 11.66
CA SER A 886 -7.34 36.96 12.04
C SER A 886 -7.04 37.84 10.81
N PRO A 887 -6.71 39.12 11.00
CA PRO A 887 -6.16 39.92 9.92
C PRO A 887 -4.89 39.29 9.33
N ALA A 888 -4.65 39.52 8.04
CA ALA A 888 -3.41 39.12 7.38
C ALA A 888 -2.26 40.03 7.79
N GLN A 889 -1.08 39.46 7.99
CA GLN A 889 0.15 40.16 8.38
C GLN A 889 1.38 39.54 7.71
N TYR A 890 2.53 40.20 7.81
CA TYR A 890 3.79 39.64 7.36
C TYR A 890 4.44 38.80 8.47
N SER A 891 5.05 37.69 8.10
CA SER A 891 5.85 36.82 8.99
C SER A 891 7.19 36.48 8.34
N LEU A 892 8.24 36.35 9.14
CA LEU A 892 9.59 36.09 8.67
C LEU A 892 9.97 34.63 8.87
N PHE A 893 10.60 34.04 7.87
CA PHE A 893 11.00 32.64 7.87
C PHE A 893 12.44 32.46 7.39
N SER A 894 13.09 31.36 7.76
CA SER A 894 14.45 31.00 7.33
C SER A 894 14.67 29.49 7.40
N HIS A 895 15.47 28.94 6.50
CA HIS A 895 16.02 27.59 6.63
C HIS A 895 17.40 27.58 7.32
N ASN A 896 17.95 28.76 7.61
CA ASN A 896 19.24 28.96 8.25
C ASN A 896 19.04 29.36 9.72
N GLN A 897 19.19 28.38 10.61
CA GLN A 897 19.03 28.60 12.05
C GLN A 897 19.94 29.72 12.58
N GLU A 898 21.20 29.74 12.15
CA GLU A 898 22.18 30.72 12.64
C GLU A 898 21.80 32.15 12.21
N ALA A 899 21.27 32.31 11.00
CA ALA A 899 20.77 33.61 10.53
C ALA A 899 19.56 34.07 11.36
N MET A 900 18.58 33.18 11.58
CA MET A 900 17.40 33.50 12.39
C MET A 900 17.79 33.81 13.84
N ASP A 901 18.66 33.02 14.47
CA ASP A 901 19.16 33.25 15.84
C ASP A 901 19.84 34.61 16.00
N LYS A 902 20.60 35.05 15.00
CA LYS A 902 21.26 36.37 15.02
C LYS A 902 20.25 37.50 14.96
N LEU A 903 19.23 37.37 14.12
CA LEU A 903 18.17 38.36 13.97
C LEU A 903 17.28 38.43 15.21
N VAL A 904 16.83 37.28 15.70
CA VAL A 904 15.98 37.13 16.90
C VAL A 904 16.65 37.78 18.11
N LYS A 905 17.97 37.63 18.30
CA LYS A 905 18.73 38.28 19.38
C LYS A 905 18.70 39.82 19.35
N ALA A 906 18.39 40.43 18.21
CA ALA A 906 18.30 41.88 18.06
C ALA A 906 16.89 42.43 18.33
N MET A 907 15.90 41.56 18.54
CA MET A 907 14.48 41.90 18.73
C MET A 907 14.03 41.70 20.18
N PRO A 908 12.99 42.41 20.64
CA PRO A 908 12.34 42.12 21.91
C PRO A 908 11.55 40.80 21.79
N LEU A 909 11.94 39.81 22.58
CA LEU A 909 11.34 38.48 22.58
C LEU A 909 10.33 38.33 23.71
N MET A 910 9.28 37.54 23.48
CA MET A 910 8.37 37.15 24.56
C MET A 910 9.14 36.40 25.65
N GLN A 911 8.78 36.66 26.91
CA GLN A 911 9.31 35.94 28.07
C GLN A 911 8.30 34.90 28.53
N ASN A 912 8.79 33.87 29.24
CA ASN A 912 7.96 32.82 29.83
C ASN A 912 7.13 33.32 31.03
#